data_AF-A0A367RUS3-F1
#
_entry.id   AF-A0A367RUS3-F1
#
_cell.length_a   1.000
_cell.length_b   1.000
_cell.length_c   1.000
_cell.angle_alpha   90.00
_cell.angle_beta   90.00
_cell.angle_gamma   90.00
#
_symmetry.space_group_name_H-M   'P 1'
#
loop_
_entity.id
_entity.type
_entity.pdbx_description
1 polymer ?
#
loop_
_entity_poly.entity_id
_entity_poly.type
_entity_poly.pdbx_seq_one_letter_code
_entity_poly.pdbx_strand_id
1 'polypeptide(L)'
;MRLRQVFIVLAVIIFIGFWAYQIDITLPKTPNISRTYTLFTQSTAQEIGSYDVLGKVINKDVAASLLKTDTGKQLLSENNGAVVITEDLIKLGRDAFYTETFGNEVFITDVTGILNGPLNIGNLAKAIASLGGKHTTNLQVTLDRDMTVGDASGNAKGVRTFKQGDILNTGLDVPAGSLFPLGVITRINHGKIRVGITCAACHAAVDRGSGRILEGAPNNDLDTGLILALASNSAAWFRQTGANPLTIAPSGTTYINADNQEARLPDAKALEDAVDEALLAWPPGNFDSTGDNKNNPSQNPSSYTFAAYPYGWSGNASIGWFHGLTTLNSNVHATNSDLTTGADASQQLLGIDQETYLGVILQNSANSAFRLPAGAKPSEFFEKIDPTPGTPAINEVIKMPGFPKGSPFILDGLMANSPEQPVAAQLNGMSAFQNTLAPPPHQSTNLEALKRGAAIFTKAGCIECHSGRYFTNNRVIAQQEIKSQPSRAKAQAAFARNFVKPQTYASNVSVPLPNNPLVLDVPTDITAPEDYNLAYAIGNSGGYKVPSLIGLHVTAPYLHDGGVAVGKEALQQDTNEYTVARPDQLGIVGTLLNNIAPDPSASLRSLLDRNLHQQVVAANHAQPNLQKSNVDGSGHNYWVDKQAGFTTQDQSDLIEFLLSLDDNPEILPTQSF
;
A
#
# COMPACT_ATOMS: atom_id res chain seq x y z
N MET A 1 8.48 -45.83 40.83
CA MET A 1 9.12 -45.31 39.60
C MET A 1 10.52 -44.88 39.94
N ARG A 2 11.55 -45.44 39.29
CA ARG A 2 12.97 -45.22 39.66
C ARG A 2 13.38 -43.82 39.22
N LEU A 3 14.06 -43.06 40.09
CA LEU A 3 14.56 -41.70 39.87
C LEU A 3 15.17 -41.46 38.47
N ARG A 4 15.82 -42.48 37.92
CA ARG A 4 16.40 -42.52 36.57
C ARG A 4 15.37 -42.35 35.44
N GLN A 5 14.18 -42.93 35.56
CA GLN A 5 13.10 -42.77 34.57
C GLN A 5 12.54 -41.33 34.61
N VAL A 6 12.41 -40.75 35.80
CA VAL A 6 12.00 -39.34 35.96
C VAL A 6 13.04 -38.40 35.34
N PHE A 7 14.33 -38.67 35.57
CA PHE A 7 15.43 -37.89 34.99
C PHE A 7 15.49 -37.99 33.45
N ILE A 8 15.27 -39.18 32.90
CA ILE A 8 15.21 -39.38 31.44
C ILE A 8 14.02 -38.63 30.83
N VAL A 9 12.85 -38.70 31.45
CA VAL A 9 11.66 -37.96 30.97
C VAL A 9 11.88 -36.46 31.04
N LEU A 10 12.43 -35.94 32.15
CA LEU A 10 12.79 -34.52 32.28
C LEU A 10 13.82 -34.08 31.24
N ALA A 11 14.88 -34.87 31.02
CA ALA A 11 15.88 -34.57 30.00
C ALA A 11 15.27 -34.56 28.59
N VAL A 12 14.35 -35.50 28.29
CA VAL A 12 13.62 -35.53 27.01
C VAL A 12 12.69 -34.31 26.87
N ILE A 13 11.97 -33.92 27.92
CA ILE A 13 11.11 -32.72 27.90
C ILE A 13 11.95 -31.45 27.71
N ILE A 14 13.07 -31.32 28.40
CA ILE A 14 13.99 -30.18 28.24
C ILE A 14 14.60 -30.18 26.84
N PHE A 15 15.00 -31.34 26.32
CA PHE A 15 15.54 -31.46 24.97
C PHE A 15 14.50 -31.10 23.91
N ILE A 16 13.27 -31.64 24.00
CA ILE A 16 12.16 -31.30 23.11
C ILE A 16 11.80 -29.83 23.25
N GLY A 17 11.73 -29.30 24.47
CA GLY A 17 11.44 -27.90 24.75
C GLY A 17 12.49 -26.95 24.19
N PHE A 18 13.78 -27.31 24.30
CA PHE A 18 14.88 -26.57 23.69
C PHE A 18 14.78 -26.58 22.17
N TRP A 19 14.61 -27.75 21.55
CA TRP A 19 14.48 -27.81 20.09
C TRP A 19 13.22 -27.12 19.58
N ALA A 20 12.09 -27.23 20.28
CA ALA A 20 10.85 -26.51 19.97
C ALA A 20 11.02 -24.99 20.09
N TYR A 21 11.83 -24.53 21.06
CA TYR A 21 12.16 -23.11 21.22
C TYR A 21 13.01 -22.56 20.06
N GLN A 22 13.84 -23.40 19.43
CA GLN A 22 14.65 -23.02 18.27
C GLN A 22 13.93 -23.11 16.93
N ILE A 23 12.67 -23.56 16.88
CA ILE A 23 11.92 -23.63 15.62
C ILE A 23 11.47 -22.22 15.24
N ASP A 24 11.79 -21.82 14.01
CA ASP A 24 11.17 -20.67 13.35
C ASP A 24 10.01 -21.17 12.47
N ILE A 25 8.80 -20.70 12.76
CA ILE A 25 7.58 -21.08 12.04
C ILE A 25 6.96 -19.84 11.42
N THR A 26 6.80 -19.86 10.10
CA THR A 26 6.11 -18.81 9.33
C THR A 26 4.82 -19.37 8.74
N LEU A 27 3.69 -18.74 9.05
CA LEU A 27 2.36 -19.10 8.57
C LEU A 27 1.53 -17.85 8.25
N PRO A 28 0.57 -17.90 7.32
CA PRO A 28 0.31 -18.96 6.36
C PRO A 28 1.34 -19.00 5.22
N LYS A 29 1.23 -20.01 4.35
CA LYS A 29 1.96 -20.06 3.08
C LYS A 29 1.13 -19.43 1.96
N THR A 30 1.76 -19.19 0.80
CA THR A 30 1.09 -18.77 -0.44
C THR A 30 -0.17 -19.61 -0.72
N PRO A 31 -1.34 -18.98 -0.94
CA PRO A 31 -2.56 -19.70 -1.28
C PRO A 31 -2.41 -20.53 -2.56
N ASN A 32 -3.07 -21.69 -2.61
CA ASN A 32 -3.14 -22.48 -3.83
C ASN A 32 -3.93 -21.71 -4.90
N ILE A 33 -3.45 -21.71 -6.15
CA ILE A 33 -4.09 -21.01 -7.27
C ILE A 33 -5.55 -21.47 -7.51
N SER A 34 -5.90 -22.70 -7.13
CA SER A 34 -7.30 -23.18 -7.21
C SER A 34 -8.28 -22.44 -6.30
N ARG A 35 -7.79 -21.65 -5.33
CA ARG A 35 -8.58 -20.76 -4.46
C ARG A 35 -8.67 -19.31 -4.96
N THR A 36 -8.00 -18.98 -6.05
CA THR A 36 -7.98 -17.62 -6.60
C THR A 36 -8.88 -17.52 -7.84
N TYR A 37 -9.07 -16.31 -8.34
CA TYR A 37 -9.69 -16.05 -9.65
C TYR A 37 -8.73 -16.16 -10.82
N THR A 38 -7.42 -16.27 -10.58
CA THR A 38 -6.34 -16.30 -11.59
C THR A 38 -6.53 -17.40 -12.65
N LEU A 39 -7.20 -18.50 -12.32
CA LEU A 39 -7.53 -19.57 -13.29
C LEU A 39 -8.65 -19.19 -14.27
N PHE A 40 -9.39 -18.11 -13.97
CA PHE A 40 -10.54 -17.62 -14.75
C PHE A 40 -10.28 -16.25 -15.36
N THR A 41 -9.07 -15.70 -15.19
CA THR A 41 -8.69 -14.41 -15.78
C THR A 41 -7.89 -14.66 -17.05
N GLN A 42 -7.92 -13.68 -17.95
CA GLN A 42 -7.07 -13.71 -19.14
C GLN A 42 -5.70 -13.15 -18.77
N SER A 43 -4.64 -13.91 -19.02
CA SER A 43 -3.28 -13.43 -18.78
C SER A 43 -2.96 -12.18 -19.61
N THR A 44 -2.14 -11.31 -19.02
CA THR A 44 -1.60 -10.12 -19.69
C THR A 44 -0.70 -10.50 -20.87
N ALA A 45 -0.27 -9.50 -21.65
CA ALA A 45 0.68 -9.71 -22.74
C ALA A 45 2.14 -9.90 -22.28
N GLN A 46 2.40 -10.13 -20.98
CA GLN A 46 3.75 -10.40 -20.49
C GLN A 46 4.23 -11.79 -20.96
N GLU A 47 5.37 -11.82 -21.66
CA GLU A 47 5.91 -13.06 -22.21
C GLU A 47 7.10 -13.60 -21.40
N ILE A 48 7.05 -14.89 -21.04
CA ILE A 48 8.19 -15.63 -20.52
C ILE A 48 9.31 -15.67 -21.59
N GLY A 49 10.53 -15.31 -21.17
CA GLY A 49 11.70 -15.16 -22.02
C GLY A 49 11.97 -13.72 -22.48
N SER A 50 11.09 -12.78 -22.16
CA SER A 50 11.40 -11.35 -22.26
C SER A 50 12.39 -10.92 -21.17
N TYR A 51 13.02 -9.76 -21.34
CA TYR A 51 13.93 -9.16 -20.36
C TYR A 51 13.43 -7.77 -19.96
N ASP A 52 13.69 -7.39 -18.71
CA ASP A 52 13.70 -6.00 -18.28
C ASP A 52 15.15 -5.57 -18.01
N VAL A 53 15.58 -4.48 -18.62
CA VAL A 53 16.92 -3.91 -18.39
C VAL A 53 16.75 -2.53 -17.76
N LEU A 54 16.69 -2.51 -16.42
CA LEU A 54 16.50 -1.31 -15.60
C LEU A 54 15.33 -0.43 -16.08
N GLY A 55 14.21 -1.09 -16.40
CA GLY A 55 12.96 -0.46 -16.82
C GLY A 55 12.72 -0.43 -18.32
N LYS A 56 13.68 -0.89 -19.13
CA LYS A 56 13.50 -1.07 -20.58
C LYS A 56 13.14 -2.51 -20.89
N VAL A 57 11.91 -2.73 -21.35
CA VAL A 57 11.43 -4.07 -21.73
C VAL A 57 11.96 -4.45 -23.10
N ILE A 58 12.57 -5.63 -23.19
CA ILE A 58 13.03 -6.27 -24.41
C ILE A 58 12.21 -7.55 -24.56
N ASN A 59 11.31 -7.55 -25.55
CA ASN A 59 10.45 -8.71 -25.81
C ASN A 59 11.26 -9.95 -26.20
N LYS A 60 10.62 -11.11 -26.10
CA LYS A 60 11.25 -12.43 -26.29
C LYS A 60 11.96 -12.58 -27.65
N ASP A 61 11.34 -12.14 -28.73
CA ASP A 61 11.90 -12.31 -30.08
C ASP A 61 13.12 -11.40 -30.34
N VAL A 62 13.07 -10.16 -29.84
CA VAL A 62 14.21 -9.24 -29.87
C VAL A 62 15.33 -9.77 -28.98
N ALA A 63 15.02 -10.27 -27.78
CA ALA A 63 16.01 -10.87 -26.88
C ALA A 63 16.70 -12.07 -27.54
N ALA A 64 15.94 -12.97 -28.17
CA ALA A 64 16.49 -14.12 -28.89
C ALA A 64 17.41 -13.71 -30.05
N SER A 65 17.17 -12.57 -30.68
CA SER A 65 18.02 -12.01 -31.73
C SER A 65 19.30 -11.38 -31.15
N LEU A 66 19.18 -10.62 -30.06
CA LEU A 66 20.31 -10.00 -29.36
C LEU A 66 21.30 -11.03 -28.82
N LEU A 67 20.80 -12.14 -28.25
CA LEU A 67 21.61 -13.23 -27.68
C LEU A 67 22.51 -13.93 -28.71
N LYS A 68 22.31 -13.71 -30.02
CA LYS A 68 23.18 -14.24 -31.09
C LYS A 68 24.49 -13.44 -31.25
N THR A 69 24.59 -12.26 -30.63
CA THR A 69 25.75 -11.36 -30.73
C THR A 69 26.38 -11.15 -29.37
N ASP A 70 27.69 -10.91 -29.31
CA ASP A 70 28.37 -10.68 -28.03
C ASP A 70 27.93 -9.36 -27.38
N THR A 71 27.69 -8.31 -28.17
CA THR A 71 27.12 -7.05 -27.70
C THR A 71 25.73 -7.24 -27.09
N GLY A 72 24.86 -8.02 -27.73
CA GLY A 72 23.53 -8.32 -27.19
C GLY A 72 23.56 -9.20 -25.95
N LYS A 73 24.47 -10.18 -25.86
CA LYS A 73 24.69 -10.95 -24.62
C LYS A 73 25.17 -10.08 -23.47
N GLN A 74 26.05 -9.11 -23.73
CA GLN A 74 26.48 -8.15 -22.73
C GLN A 74 25.30 -7.28 -22.28
N LEU A 75 24.52 -6.71 -23.22
CA LEU A 75 23.33 -5.92 -22.92
C LEU A 75 22.34 -6.67 -22.02
N LEU A 76 22.10 -7.96 -22.30
CA LEU A 76 21.18 -8.82 -21.57
C LEU A 76 21.80 -9.55 -20.38
N SER A 77 22.99 -9.13 -19.94
CA SER A 77 23.64 -9.70 -18.75
C SER A 77 23.16 -9.05 -17.46
N GLU A 78 23.10 -9.81 -16.38
CA GLU A 78 22.75 -9.33 -15.03
C GLU A 78 23.72 -8.25 -14.54
N ASN A 79 24.98 -8.30 -14.99
CA ASN A 79 25.99 -7.27 -14.74
C ASN A 79 25.62 -5.91 -15.33
N ASN A 80 24.72 -5.85 -16.31
CA ASN A 80 24.16 -4.61 -16.86
C ASN A 80 22.72 -4.37 -16.36
N GLY A 81 22.30 -5.05 -15.29
CA GLY A 81 20.99 -4.89 -14.69
C GLY A 81 19.87 -5.55 -15.50
N ALA A 82 20.18 -6.50 -16.38
CA ALA A 82 19.16 -7.27 -17.06
C ALA A 82 18.53 -8.31 -16.11
N VAL A 83 17.20 -8.44 -16.19
CA VAL A 83 16.40 -9.42 -15.48
C VAL A 83 15.56 -10.17 -16.52
N VAL A 84 15.75 -11.49 -16.62
CA VAL A 84 14.94 -12.33 -17.50
C VAL A 84 13.62 -12.68 -16.81
N ILE A 85 12.51 -12.56 -17.54
CA ILE A 85 11.18 -12.93 -17.05
C ILE A 85 10.99 -14.44 -17.25
N THR A 86 11.04 -15.18 -16.15
CA THR A 86 10.91 -16.65 -16.11
C THR A 86 9.73 -17.08 -15.25
N GLU A 87 9.29 -18.34 -15.40
CA GLU A 87 8.30 -18.94 -14.50
C GLU A 87 8.78 -18.94 -13.04
N ASP A 88 10.07 -19.22 -12.82
CA ASP A 88 10.67 -19.21 -11.48
C ASP A 88 10.68 -17.82 -10.86
N LEU A 89 10.95 -16.77 -11.65
CA LEU A 89 10.88 -15.37 -11.18
C LEU A 89 9.44 -14.99 -10.79
N ILE A 90 8.46 -15.35 -11.62
CA ILE A 90 7.04 -15.11 -11.35
C ILE A 90 6.60 -15.88 -10.10
N LYS A 91 7.04 -17.14 -9.95
CA LYS A 91 6.75 -17.94 -8.76
C LYS A 91 7.38 -17.34 -7.50
N LEU A 92 8.65 -16.93 -7.56
CA LEU A 92 9.32 -16.21 -6.48
C LEU A 92 8.53 -14.96 -6.10
N GLY A 93 8.07 -14.21 -7.10
CA GLY A 93 7.24 -13.04 -6.92
C GLY A 93 5.91 -13.31 -6.23
N ARG A 94 5.18 -14.33 -6.69
CA ARG A 94 3.91 -14.73 -6.08
C ARG A 94 4.10 -15.18 -4.65
N ASP A 95 5.16 -15.94 -4.37
CA ASP A 95 5.48 -16.36 -3.00
C ASP A 95 5.81 -15.14 -2.13
N ALA A 96 6.71 -14.26 -2.60
CA ALA A 96 7.07 -13.02 -1.88
C ALA A 96 5.86 -12.11 -1.63
N PHE A 97 4.98 -11.92 -2.61
CA PHE A 97 3.76 -11.11 -2.50
C PHE A 97 2.85 -11.55 -1.34
N TYR A 98 2.81 -12.86 -1.04
CA TYR A 98 1.98 -13.44 0.00
C TYR A 98 2.68 -13.70 1.34
N THR A 99 4.00 -13.89 1.32
CA THR A 99 4.71 -14.38 2.51
C THR A 99 5.86 -13.51 2.98
N GLU A 100 6.36 -12.61 2.13
CA GLU A 100 7.53 -11.80 2.49
C GLU A 100 7.14 -10.55 3.28
N THR A 101 7.71 -10.42 4.47
CA THR A 101 7.52 -9.29 5.38
C THR A 101 8.76 -8.40 5.44
N PHE A 102 9.92 -8.87 4.97
CA PHE A 102 11.22 -8.21 5.11
C PHE A 102 11.50 -7.80 6.57
N GLY A 103 11.09 -8.62 7.54
CA GLY A 103 11.32 -8.37 8.97
C GLY A 103 10.31 -7.45 9.67
N ASN A 104 9.30 -6.91 8.95
CA ASN A 104 8.39 -5.92 9.51
C ASN A 104 7.56 -6.41 10.70
N GLU A 105 7.50 -7.72 10.95
CA GLU A 105 6.84 -8.28 12.11
C GLU A 105 7.46 -7.79 13.44
N VAL A 106 8.74 -7.42 13.45
CA VAL A 106 9.40 -6.83 14.62
C VAL A 106 8.90 -5.41 14.85
N PHE A 107 8.89 -4.55 13.83
CA PHE A 107 8.39 -3.17 13.98
C PHE A 107 6.90 -3.16 14.34
N ILE A 108 6.08 -3.93 13.63
CA ILE A 108 4.63 -3.98 13.81
C ILE A 108 4.24 -4.56 15.18
N THR A 109 4.91 -5.62 15.63
CA THR A 109 4.56 -6.26 16.92
C THR A 109 5.30 -5.65 18.10
N ASP A 110 6.62 -5.46 18.00
CA ASP A 110 7.47 -5.13 19.15
C ASP A 110 7.69 -3.64 19.36
N VAL A 111 7.65 -2.83 18.30
CA VAL A 111 7.75 -1.37 18.41
C VAL A 111 6.36 -0.77 18.52
N THR A 112 5.50 -1.00 17.52
CA THR A 112 4.14 -0.44 17.44
C THR A 112 3.18 -1.08 18.45
N GLY A 113 3.26 -2.40 18.65
CA GLY A 113 2.38 -3.10 19.59
C GLY A 113 0.97 -3.36 19.05
N ILE A 114 0.86 -3.73 17.77
CA ILE A 114 -0.43 -3.97 17.11
C ILE A 114 -1.32 -5.00 17.83
N LEU A 115 -0.70 -5.94 18.56
CA LEU A 115 -1.36 -7.01 19.30
C LEU A 115 -1.65 -6.67 20.78
N ASN A 116 -1.22 -5.50 21.26
CA ASN A 116 -1.42 -5.10 22.66
C ASN A 116 -2.83 -4.53 22.91
N GLY A 117 -3.50 -4.08 21.85
CA GLY A 117 -4.87 -3.57 21.87
C GLY A 117 -5.94 -4.68 21.95
N PRO A 118 -7.20 -4.35 21.58
CA PRO A 118 -8.28 -5.33 21.46
C PRO A 118 -8.09 -6.29 20.27
N LEU A 119 -7.26 -5.93 19.27
CA LEU A 119 -6.91 -6.78 18.13
C LEU A 119 -5.78 -7.77 18.46
N ASN A 120 -5.82 -8.38 19.64
CA ASN A 120 -4.86 -9.39 20.05
C ASN A 120 -5.13 -10.76 19.42
N ILE A 121 -4.14 -11.66 19.48
CA ILE A 121 -4.21 -13.02 18.91
C ILE A 121 -5.46 -13.79 19.38
N GLY A 122 -5.84 -13.66 20.65
CA GLY A 122 -6.99 -14.36 21.21
C GLY A 122 -8.31 -13.91 20.57
N ASN A 123 -8.53 -12.60 20.47
CA ASN A 123 -9.75 -12.05 19.88
C ASN A 123 -9.80 -12.29 18.37
N LEU A 124 -8.67 -12.17 17.66
CA LEU A 124 -8.57 -12.50 16.24
C LEU A 124 -8.88 -13.97 15.99
N ALA A 125 -8.26 -14.89 16.75
CA ALA A 125 -8.53 -16.32 16.62
C ALA A 125 -9.99 -16.65 16.92
N LYS A 126 -10.60 -16.02 17.94
CA LYS A 126 -12.03 -16.17 18.26
C LYS A 126 -12.93 -15.66 17.13
N ALA A 127 -12.60 -14.51 16.54
CA ALA A 127 -13.33 -13.96 15.41
C ALA A 127 -13.23 -14.85 14.17
N ILE A 128 -12.05 -15.38 13.85
CA ILE A 128 -11.86 -16.30 12.72
C ILE A 128 -12.60 -17.62 12.96
N ALA A 129 -12.51 -18.17 14.18
CA ALA A 129 -13.22 -19.39 14.54
C ALA A 129 -14.75 -19.23 14.44
N SER A 130 -15.29 -18.05 14.76
CA SER A 130 -16.74 -17.78 14.68
C SER A 130 -17.26 -17.76 13.24
N LEU A 131 -16.40 -17.58 12.23
CA LEU A 131 -16.76 -17.71 10.82
C LEU A 131 -17.14 -19.15 10.46
N GLY A 132 -16.71 -20.16 11.24
CA GLY A 132 -17.02 -21.57 10.98
C GLY A 132 -16.51 -22.05 9.61
N GLY A 133 -15.39 -21.50 9.13
CA GLY A 133 -14.81 -21.79 7.82
C GLY A 133 -15.40 -20.99 6.65
N LYS A 134 -16.41 -20.13 6.88
CA LYS A 134 -16.90 -19.18 5.88
C LYS A 134 -15.88 -18.07 5.62
N HIS A 135 -15.94 -17.45 4.44
CA HIS A 135 -15.15 -16.27 4.12
C HIS A 135 -15.78 -14.98 4.66
N THR A 136 -14.98 -13.93 4.75
CA THR A 136 -15.43 -12.55 4.97
C THR A 136 -14.47 -11.58 4.29
N THR A 137 -14.96 -10.40 3.89
CA THR A 137 -14.12 -9.25 3.48
C THR A 137 -13.89 -8.26 4.63
N ASN A 138 -14.43 -8.57 5.80
CA ASN A 138 -14.34 -7.69 6.95
C ASN A 138 -14.47 -8.56 8.20
N LEU A 139 -13.33 -9.02 8.72
CA LEU A 139 -13.31 -9.76 9.97
C LEU A 139 -13.78 -8.84 11.11
N GLN A 140 -14.91 -9.19 11.70
CA GLN A 140 -15.48 -8.45 12.81
C GLN A 140 -14.92 -8.96 14.14
N VAL A 141 -14.33 -8.06 14.92
CA VAL A 141 -13.70 -8.40 16.20
C VAL A 141 -14.45 -7.75 17.35
N THR A 142 -14.89 -8.55 18.31
CA THR A 142 -15.55 -8.05 19.53
C THR A 142 -14.53 -7.58 20.54
N LEU A 143 -14.70 -6.38 21.11
CA LEU A 143 -13.84 -5.86 22.17
C LEU A 143 -13.94 -6.68 23.46
N ASP A 144 -12.79 -6.93 24.06
CA ASP A 144 -12.68 -7.60 25.36
C ASP A 144 -12.69 -6.65 26.57
N ARG A 145 -12.56 -5.34 26.33
CA ARG A 145 -12.51 -4.29 27.36
C ARG A 145 -12.95 -2.93 26.82
N ASP A 146 -13.31 -2.01 27.72
CA ASP A 146 -13.46 -0.59 27.38
C ASP A 146 -12.11 -0.02 26.93
N MET A 147 -12.14 0.84 25.91
CA MET A 147 -10.96 1.52 25.40
C MET A 147 -11.30 2.92 24.94
N THR A 148 -10.44 3.88 25.28
CA THR A 148 -10.52 5.25 24.78
C THR A 148 -9.27 5.54 23.97
N VAL A 149 -9.46 6.02 22.75
CA VAL A 149 -8.41 6.34 21.78
C VAL A 149 -8.49 7.83 21.46
N GLY A 150 -7.35 8.52 21.43
CA GLY A 150 -7.28 9.96 21.14
C GLY A 150 -7.68 10.92 22.28
N ASP A 151 -7.72 10.47 23.55
CA ASP A 151 -8.06 11.31 24.73
C ASP A 151 -6.86 11.55 25.66
N ALA A 152 -6.02 12.53 25.35
CA ALA A 152 -4.86 12.89 26.18
C ALA A 152 -5.18 13.84 27.32
N SER A 153 -6.16 14.72 27.10
CA SER A 153 -6.22 16.00 27.81
C SER A 153 -7.53 16.24 28.53
N GLY A 154 -8.51 15.32 28.42
CA GLY A 154 -9.87 15.55 28.88
C GLY A 154 -10.59 16.65 28.07
N ASN A 155 -9.97 17.16 27.01
CA ASN A 155 -10.57 18.11 26.08
C ASN A 155 -11.07 17.32 24.87
N ALA A 156 -12.34 16.91 24.96
CA ALA A 156 -13.12 15.99 24.13
C ALA A 156 -13.15 16.20 22.59
N LYS A 157 -12.07 16.64 21.92
CA LYS A 157 -12.01 16.73 20.44
C LYS A 157 -11.27 15.54 19.87
N GLY A 158 -11.99 14.72 19.10
CA GLY A 158 -11.43 13.58 18.36
C GLY A 158 -11.24 12.29 19.18
N VAL A 159 -11.72 12.28 20.43
CA VAL A 159 -11.77 11.09 21.29
C VAL A 159 -12.78 10.08 20.76
N ARG A 160 -12.36 8.81 20.63
CA ARG A 160 -13.28 7.69 20.39
C ARG A 160 -13.27 6.72 21.56
N THR A 161 -14.43 6.57 22.20
CA THR A 161 -14.63 5.58 23.27
C THR A 161 -15.33 4.37 22.69
N PHE A 162 -14.74 3.21 22.93
CA PHE A 162 -15.29 1.91 22.61
C PHE A 162 -15.61 1.18 23.91
N LYS A 163 -16.74 0.50 23.95
CA LYS A 163 -17.18 -0.30 25.07
C LYS A 163 -16.82 -1.76 24.87
N GLN A 164 -16.57 -2.44 25.97
CA GLN A 164 -16.50 -3.89 25.97
C GLN A 164 -17.74 -4.47 25.30
N GLY A 165 -17.55 -5.40 24.35
CA GLY A 165 -18.63 -5.98 23.57
C GLY A 165 -18.94 -5.26 22.26
N ASP A 166 -18.40 -4.06 22.03
CA ASP A 166 -18.49 -3.39 20.72
C ASP A 166 -17.85 -4.27 19.63
N ILE A 167 -18.40 -4.19 18.42
CA ILE A 167 -17.89 -4.90 17.25
C ILE A 167 -17.08 -3.94 16.39
N LEU A 168 -15.81 -4.26 16.18
CA LEU A 168 -14.94 -3.54 15.24
C LEU A 168 -15.02 -4.17 13.87
N ASN A 169 -15.23 -3.34 12.86
CA ASN A 169 -14.95 -3.68 11.47
C ASN A 169 -13.45 -3.45 11.25
N THR A 170 -12.73 -4.48 10.83
CA THR A 170 -11.28 -4.37 10.58
C THR A 170 -10.95 -4.26 9.10
N GLY A 171 -11.86 -4.69 8.22
CA GLY A 171 -11.58 -4.87 6.80
C GLY A 171 -10.54 -5.94 6.50
N LEU A 172 -10.21 -6.79 7.47
CA LEU A 172 -9.34 -7.93 7.25
C LEU A 172 -10.10 -9.02 6.50
N ASP A 173 -9.61 -9.33 5.30
CA ASP A 173 -10.16 -10.39 4.46
C ASP A 173 -9.74 -11.76 4.96
N VAL A 174 -10.69 -12.68 5.08
CA VAL A 174 -10.42 -14.09 5.43
C VAL A 174 -11.02 -14.98 4.34
N PRO A 175 -10.18 -15.64 3.51
CA PRO A 175 -10.66 -16.58 2.50
C PRO A 175 -11.36 -17.79 3.13
N ALA A 176 -12.24 -18.44 2.36
CA ALA A 176 -12.97 -19.61 2.82
C ALA A 176 -12.00 -20.72 3.29
N GLY A 177 -12.26 -21.25 4.49
CA GLY A 177 -11.42 -22.27 5.15
C GLY A 177 -10.01 -21.81 5.52
N SER A 178 -9.70 -20.51 5.51
CA SER A 178 -8.46 -19.97 6.04
C SER A 178 -8.54 -19.81 7.56
N LEU A 179 -7.40 -19.96 8.23
CA LEU A 179 -7.23 -19.67 9.66
C LEU A 179 -6.52 -18.32 9.89
N PHE A 180 -6.19 -17.62 8.81
CA PHE A 180 -5.42 -16.39 8.83
C PHE A 180 -6.06 -15.37 7.88
N PRO A 181 -6.06 -14.09 8.25
CA PRO A 181 -6.37 -13.02 7.31
C PRO A 181 -5.37 -13.00 6.15
N LEU A 182 -5.84 -12.55 4.99
CA LEU A 182 -5.02 -12.43 3.80
C LEU A 182 -3.86 -11.46 4.03
N GLY A 183 -2.65 -11.90 3.74
CA GLY A 183 -1.44 -11.09 3.84
C GLY A 183 -0.96 -10.75 5.26
N VAL A 184 -1.56 -11.33 6.31
CA VAL A 184 -1.06 -11.26 7.70
C VAL A 184 -0.25 -12.52 8.00
N ILE A 185 1.06 -12.35 8.20
CA ILE A 185 1.99 -13.44 8.48
C ILE A 185 2.24 -13.51 9.98
N THR A 186 2.09 -14.69 10.56
CA THR A 186 2.51 -15.02 11.92
C THR A 186 3.87 -15.70 11.87
N ARG A 187 4.88 -15.09 12.51
CA ARG A 187 6.16 -15.72 12.81
C ARG A 187 6.22 -16.11 14.28
N ILE A 188 6.64 -17.35 14.53
CA ILE A 188 6.91 -17.85 15.87
C ILE A 188 8.39 -18.16 15.95
N ASN A 189 9.12 -17.35 16.71
CA ASN A 189 10.56 -17.47 16.88
C ASN A 189 10.89 -17.33 18.37
N HIS A 190 11.68 -18.26 18.93
CA HIS A 190 12.04 -18.26 20.35
C HIS A 190 10.82 -18.19 21.29
N GLY A 191 9.74 -18.90 20.94
CA GLY A 191 8.48 -18.91 21.69
C GLY A 191 7.68 -17.61 21.64
N LYS A 192 8.13 -16.60 20.88
CA LYS A 192 7.46 -15.32 20.72
C LYS A 192 6.68 -15.29 19.41
N ILE A 193 5.41 -14.91 19.51
CA ILE A 193 4.53 -14.72 18.37
C ILE A 193 4.66 -13.27 17.90
N ARG A 194 4.95 -13.08 16.62
CA ARG A 194 4.92 -11.79 15.94
C ARG A 194 4.02 -11.88 14.72
N VAL A 195 3.39 -10.77 14.38
CA VAL A 195 2.63 -10.61 13.15
C VAL A 195 3.26 -9.54 12.27
N GLY A 196 3.38 -9.85 10.99
CA GLY A 196 3.85 -8.95 9.94
C GLY A 196 2.84 -8.86 8.80
N ILE A 197 3.04 -7.89 7.92
CA ILE A 197 2.15 -7.58 6.80
C ILE A 197 2.89 -7.72 5.48
N THR A 198 2.19 -8.26 4.48
CA THR A 198 2.70 -8.48 3.12
C THR A 198 1.89 -7.65 2.11
N CYS A 199 2.33 -7.59 0.86
CA CYS A 199 1.58 -6.90 -0.21
C CYS A 199 0.13 -7.39 -0.33
N ALA A 200 -0.12 -8.68 -0.09
CA ALA A 200 -1.44 -9.29 -0.20
C ALA A 200 -2.49 -8.75 0.80
N ALA A 201 -2.08 -8.07 1.88
CA ALA A 201 -3.05 -7.48 2.81
C ALA A 201 -3.80 -6.30 2.18
N CYS A 202 -3.11 -5.52 1.33
CA CYS A 202 -3.67 -4.33 0.67
C CYS A 202 -4.00 -4.56 -0.81
N HIS A 203 -3.31 -5.49 -1.49
CA HIS A 203 -3.38 -5.67 -2.95
C HIS A 203 -3.97 -7.02 -3.39
N ALA A 204 -4.62 -7.73 -2.48
CA ALA A 204 -5.51 -8.82 -2.82
C ALA A 204 -6.78 -8.71 -1.97
N ALA A 205 -7.90 -9.15 -2.53
CA ALA A 205 -9.19 -9.12 -1.86
C ALA A 205 -9.90 -10.47 -1.93
N VAL A 206 -10.91 -10.67 -1.10
CA VAL A 206 -11.82 -11.81 -1.14
C VAL A 206 -13.12 -11.38 -1.83
N ASP A 207 -13.53 -12.14 -2.84
CA ASP A 207 -14.82 -11.90 -3.48
C ASP A 207 -15.97 -12.25 -2.53
N ARG A 208 -16.89 -11.30 -2.34
CA ARG A 208 -18.05 -11.44 -1.43
C ARG A 208 -18.94 -12.62 -1.80
N GLY A 209 -19.11 -12.89 -3.10
CA GLY A 209 -19.98 -13.97 -3.59
C GLY A 209 -19.36 -15.36 -3.41
N SER A 210 -18.17 -15.57 -3.97
CA SER A 210 -17.55 -16.89 -4.05
C SER A 210 -16.61 -17.25 -2.89
N GLY A 211 -16.08 -16.25 -2.18
CA GLY A 211 -15.03 -16.43 -1.19
C GLY A 211 -13.64 -16.75 -1.76
N ARG A 212 -13.48 -16.65 -3.09
CA ARG A 212 -12.18 -16.77 -3.79
C ARG A 212 -11.37 -15.49 -3.66
N ILE A 213 -10.06 -15.64 -3.80
CA ILE A 213 -9.13 -14.50 -3.76
C ILE A 213 -9.04 -13.85 -5.15
N LEU A 214 -9.25 -12.54 -5.18
CA LEU A 214 -9.00 -11.63 -6.29
C LEU A 214 -7.55 -11.13 -6.18
N GLU A 215 -6.60 -11.83 -6.83
CA GLU A 215 -5.20 -11.40 -6.89
C GLU A 215 -5.09 -10.10 -7.70
N GLY A 216 -4.62 -9.02 -7.08
CA GLY A 216 -4.43 -7.72 -7.74
C GLY A 216 -5.55 -6.70 -7.46
N ALA A 217 -6.72 -7.15 -7.00
CA ALA A 217 -7.76 -6.26 -6.54
C ALA A 217 -7.35 -5.61 -5.20
N PRO A 218 -7.52 -4.28 -5.04
CA PRO A 218 -7.21 -3.63 -3.78
C PRO A 218 -8.22 -4.03 -2.69
N ASN A 219 -7.71 -4.22 -1.47
CA ASN A 219 -8.57 -4.31 -0.30
C ASN A 219 -9.02 -2.88 0.07
N ASN A 220 -10.24 -2.55 -0.36
CA ASN A 220 -10.81 -1.20 -0.25
C ASN A 220 -11.61 -0.97 1.05
N ASP A 221 -11.67 -1.94 1.95
CA ASP A 221 -12.28 -1.80 3.28
C ASP A 221 -11.33 -2.09 4.45
N LEU A 222 -10.05 -2.42 4.21
CA LEU A 222 -9.02 -2.54 5.25
C LEU A 222 -8.87 -1.25 6.06
N ASP A 223 -9.20 -1.31 7.35
CA ASP A 223 -9.19 -0.13 8.23
C ASP A 223 -7.83 0.02 8.94
N THR A 224 -6.79 0.38 8.17
CA THR A 224 -5.42 0.53 8.70
C THR A 224 -5.33 1.62 9.77
N GLY A 225 -6.10 2.71 9.61
CA GLY A 225 -6.18 3.80 10.57
C GLY A 225 -6.69 3.34 11.93
N LEU A 226 -7.83 2.63 11.96
CA LEU A 226 -8.35 2.04 13.20
C LEU A 226 -7.38 1.03 13.80
N ILE A 227 -6.83 0.12 12.99
CA ILE A 227 -5.91 -0.92 13.46
C ILE A 227 -4.69 -0.29 14.14
N LEU A 228 -4.07 0.72 13.53
CA LEU A 228 -2.91 1.41 14.09
C LEU A 228 -3.25 2.25 15.32
N ALA A 229 -4.39 2.96 15.33
CA ALA A 229 -4.83 3.76 16.47
C ALA A 229 -5.18 2.91 17.72
N LEU A 230 -5.38 1.60 17.54
CA LEU A 230 -5.61 0.66 18.64
C LEU A 230 -4.31 0.05 19.19
N ALA A 231 -3.17 0.34 18.58
CA ALA A 231 -1.87 -0.14 19.04
C ALA A 231 -1.41 0.58 20.32
N SER A 232 -0.46 0.00 21.05
CA SER A 232 0.04 0.60 22.29
C SER A 232 1.07 1.72 22.09
N ASN A 233 1.64 1.83 20.89
CA ASN A 233 2.63 2.83 20.49
C ASN A 233 2.34 3.32 19.05
N SER A 234 1.15 3.88 18.83
CA SER A 234 0.75 4.44 17.55
C SER A 234 1.62 5.65 17.18
N ALA A 235 2.17 6.37 18.16
CA ALA A 235 3.10 7.49 17.98
C ALA A 235 4.33 7.16 17.12
N ALA A 236 4.73 5.89 17.03
CA ALA A 236 5.75 5.45 16.09
C ALA A 236 5.43 5.84 14.64
N TRP A 237 4.14 5.99 14.31
CA TRP A 237 3.56 6.36 13.01
C TRP A 237 3.33 7.86 12.82
N PHE A 238 3.91 8.73 13.65
CA PHE A 238 3.66 10.17 13.57
C PHE A 238 3.96 10.78 12.19
N ARG A 239 4.95 10.26 11.46
CA ARG A 239 5.37 10.83 10.17
C ARG A 239 4.36 10.61 9.04
N GLN A 240 3.31 9.82 9.26
CA GLN A 240 2.19 9.65 8.34
C GLN A 240 0.98 10.55 8.69
N THR A 241 0.99 11.24 9.84
CA THR A 241 -0.25 11.78 10.42
C THR A 241 -0.30 13.31 10.51
N GLY A 242 0.81 13.99 10.25
CA GLY A 242 0.90 15.44 10.44
C GLY A 242 1.13 15.86 11.90
N ALA A 243 1.19 14.91 12.85
CA ALA A 243 1.55 15.21 14.22
C ALA A 243 3.04 15.59 14.30
N ASN A 244 3.33 16.79 14.81
CA ASN A 244 4.72 17.24 14.95
C ASN A 244 5.19 17.07 16.41
N PRO A 245 6.08 16.10 16.70
CA PRO A 245 6.56 15.86 18.06
C PRO A 245 7.26 17.07 18.67
N LEU A 246 7.86 17.96 17.86
CA LEU A 246 8.55 19.16 18.34
C LEU A 246 7.60 20.25 18.87
N THR A 247 6.29 20.11 18.62
CA THR A 247 5.26 21.07 19.10
C THR A 247 4.55 20.59 20.37
N ILE A 248 4.80 19.35 20.79
CA ILE A 248 4.20 18.74 21.97
C ILE A 248 5.07 19.04 23.18
N ALA A 249 4.43 19.35 24.31
CA ALA A 249 5.14 19.68 25.54
C ALA A 249 6.07 18.51 25.95
N PRO A 250 7.32 18.80 26.38
CA PRO A 250 8.25 17.75 26.77
C PRO A 250 7.81 17.03 28.05
N SER A 251 8.12 15.74 28.12
CA SER A 251 7.89 14.88 29.29
C SER A 251 9.09 14.88 30.26
N GLY A 252 9.07 13.96 31.23
CA GLY A 252 10.22 13.64 32.06
C GLY A 252 11.25 12.71 31.40
N THR A 253 11.01 12.21 30.19
CA THR A 253 11.92 11.27 29.51
C THR A 253 13.10 12.03 28.91
N THR A 254 14.30 11.78 29.44
CA THR A 254 15.54 12.38 28.95
C THR A 254 16.26 11.48 27.94
N TYR A 255 17.00 12.09 27.03
CA TYR A 255 17.86 11.41 26.05
C TYR A 255 19.05 12.31 25.69
N ILE A 256 20.05 11.74 25.01
CA ILE A 256 21.16 12.50 24.43
C ILE A 256 20.82 12.86 22.99
N ASN A 257 20.75 14.14 22.68
CA ASN A 257 20.42 14.64 21.34
C ASN A 257 21.63 14.59 20.38
N ALA A 258 21.40 15.04 19.13
CA ALA A 258 22.45 15.09 18.10
C ALA A 258 23.67 15.95 18.48
N ASP A 259 23.48 16.97 19.33
CA ASP A 259 24.55 17.84 19.84
C ASP A 259 25.28 17.25 21.07
N ASN A 260 24.98 16.00 21.45
CA ASN A 260 25.47 15.31 22.64
C ASN A 260 25.11 16.03 23.95
N GLN A 261 23.94 16.67 23.98
CA GLN A 261 23.39 17.33 25.16
C GLN A 261 22.19 16.55 25.68
N GLU A 262 21.95 16.63 26.99
CA GLU A 262 20.72 16.11 27.57
C GLU A 262 19.52 16.95 27.08
N ALA A 263 18.56 16.28 26.48
CA ALA A 263 17.31 16.85 26.01
C ALA A 263 16.12 16.02 26.51
N ARG A 264 14.90 16.47 26.22
CA ARG A 264 13.66 15.81 26.65
C ARG A 264 12.76 15.52 25.47
N LEU A 265 12.26 14.29 25.44
CA LEU A 265 11.27 13.85 24.44
C LEU A 265 9.88 14.39 24.76
N PRO A 266 8.97 14.49 23.77
CA PRO A 266 7.59 14.90 24.00
C PRO A 266 6.87 14.03 25.05
N ASP A 267 5.78 14.56 25.60
CA ASP A 267 4.80 13.77 26.32
C ASP A 267 4.27 12.66 25.42
N ALA A 268 4.63 11.42 25.79
CA ALA A 268 4.32 10.24 25.00
C ALA A 268 2.80 10.14 24.79
N LYS A 269 2.00 10.30 25.85
CA LYS A 269 0.55 10.20 25.75
C LYS A 269 -0.03 11.28 24.83
N ALA A 270 0.35 12.54 25.02
CA ALA A 270 -0.12 13.63 24.16
C ALA A 270 0.25 13.44 22.67
N LEU A 271 1.42 12.85 22.39
CA LEU A 271 1.79 12.49 21.01
C LEU A 271 0.98 11.32 20.48
N GLU A 272 0.83 10.24 21.24
CA GLU A 272 -0.04 9.10 20.89
C GLU A 272 -1.43 9.60 20.52
N ASP A 273 -2.03 10.46 21.36
CA ASP A 273 -3.38 10.94 21.10
C ASP A 273 -3.49 11.82 19.85
N ALA A 274 -2.48 12.66 19.58
CA ALA A 274 -2.46 13.46 18.36
C ALA A 274 -2.35 12.58 17.10
N VAL A 275 -1.59 11.48 17.20
CA VAL A 275 -1.41 10.49 16.13
C VAL A 275 -2.67 9.64 15.96
N ASP A 276 -3.23 9.12 17.04
CA ASP A 276 -4.49 8.39 17.09
C ASP A 276 -5.64 9.18 16.46
N GLU A 277 -5.77 10.47 16.82
CA GLU A 277 -6.83 11.34 16.30
C GLU A 277 -6.69 11.56 14.78
N ALA A 278 -5.49 11.44 14.24
CA ALA A 278 -5.23 11.55 12.80
C ALA A 278 -5.41 10.21 12.08
N LEU A 279 -5.02 9.09 12.70
CA LEU A 279 -5.24 7.74 12.19
C LEU A 279 -6.74 7.38 12.16
N LEU A 280 -7.50 7.73 13.20
CA LEU A 280 -8.95 7.55 13.26
C LEU A 280 -9.72 8.40 12.23
N ALA A 281 -9.05 9.37 11.60
CA ALA A 281 -9.61 10.14 10.51
C ALA A 281 -9.47 9.45 9.15
N TRP A 282 -8.58 8.45 9.04
CA TRP A 282 -8.38 7.72 7.79
C TRP A 282 -9.61 6.88 7.46
N PRO A 283 -10.12 6.97 6.23
CA PRO A 283 -11.18 6.07 5.80
C PRO A 283 -10.65 4.65 5.56
N PRO A 284 -11.49 3.61 5.73
CA PRO A 284 -11.15 2.25 5.31
C PRO A 284 -10.67 2.19 3.86
N GLY A 285 -9.76 1.25 3.56
CA GLY A 285 -9.15 1.09 2.23
C GLY A 285 -8.09 2.13 1.89
N ASN A 286 -7.70 2.99 2.83
CA ASN A 286 -6.70 4.03 2.62
C ASN A 286 -5.50 3.86 3.56
N PHE A 287 -4.33 4.31 3.09
CA PHE A 287 -3.08 4.32 3.85
C PHE A 287 -2.16 5.43 3.32
N ASP A 288 -1.38 6.05 4.22
CA ASP A 288 -0.38 7.04 3.81
C ASP A 288 1.03 6.42 3.68
N SER A 289 1.51 6.33 2.44
CA SER A 289 2.78 5.70 2.07
C SER A 289 3.91 6.67 1.68
N THR A 290 3.82 7.96 2.05
CA THR A 290 4.88 8.93 1.72
C THR A 290 5.74 9.31 2.92
N GLY A 291 5.16 9.45 4.11
CA GLY A 291 5.92 9.80 5.30
C GLY A 291 6.52 11.21 5.28
N ASP A 292 5.81 12.19 4.69
CA ASP A 292 6.13 13.63 4.61
C ASP A 292 5.59 14.43 5.81
N ASN A 293 5.06 13.74 6.81
CA ASN A 293 4.35 14.29 7.96
C ASN A 293 3.19 15.22 7.56
N LYS A 294 2.36 14.73 6.64
CA LYS A 294 1.05 15.27 6.31
C LYS A 294 0.04 14.15 6.42
N ASN A 295 -1.18 14.47 6.89
CA ASN A 295 -2.27 13.52 6.90
C ASN A 295 -2.93 13.48 5.52
N ASN A 296 -2.37 12.72 4.58
CA ASN A 296 -2.90 12.62 3.21
C ASN A 296 -2.96 11.17 2.70
N PRO A 297 -3.61 10.26 3.45
CA PRO A 297 -3.75 8.88 3.01
C PRO A 297 -4.44 8.82 1.64
N SER A 298 -4.07 7.81 0.87
CA SER A 298 -4.65 7.53 -0.44
C SER A 298 -5.21 6.12 -0.46
N GLN A 299 -6.17 5.87 -1.35
CA GLN A 299 -6.77 4.55 -1.53
C GLN A 299 -5.69 3.54 -1.90
N ASN A 300 -5.82 2.30 -1.43
CA ASN A 300 -4.98 1.20 -1.87
C ASN A 300 -5.07 1.07 -3.42
N PRO A 301 -3.97 1.27 -4.16
CA PRO A 301 -4.04 1.16 -5.62
C PRO A 301 -4.16 -0.31 -6.04
N SER A 302 -4.75 -0.53 -7.21
CA SER A 302 -4.77 -1.86 -7.84
C SER A 302 -3.35 -2.34 -8.18
N SER A 303 -3.15 -3.66 -8.13
CA SER A 303 -1.96 -4.35 -8.62
C SER A 303 -2.12 -4.94 -10.04
N TYR A 304 -3.14 -4.54 -10.80
CA TYR A 304 -3.22 -4.76 -12.26
C TYR A 304 -2.26 -3.78 -12.96
N THR A 305 -0.98 -4.14 -12.99
CA THR A 305 0.14 -3.20 -13.23
C THR A 305 0.70 -3.21 -14.65
N PHE A 306 0.31 -4.19 -15.46
CA PHE A 306 0.85 -4.35 -16.80
C PHE A 306 0.55 -3.10 -17.66
N ALA A 307 1.60 -2.48 -18.19
CA ALA A 307 1.55 -1.23 -18.97
C ALA A 307 0.88 -0.02 -18.28
N ALA A 308 0.68 -0.07 -16.96
CA ALA A 308 0.02 0.99 -16.18
C ALA A 308 0.99 2.01 -15.55
N TYR A 309 2.24 2.08 -16.05
CA TYR A 309 3.28 2.97 -15.54
C TYR A 309 2.97 4.46 -15.85
N PRO A 310 3.59 5.42 -15.18
CA PRO A 310 4.33 5.26 -13.92
C PRO A 310 3.42 4.76 -12.79
N TYR A 311 3.97 4.35 -11.66
CA TYR A 311 3.22 3.76 -10.55
C TYR A 311 3.10 4.68 -9.33
N GLY A 312 2.20 4.34 -8.41
CA GLY A 312 1.77 5.21 -7.30
C GLY A 312 0.80 6.31 -7.77
N TRP A 313 0.04 6.92 -6.86
CA TRP A 313 -1.01 7.89 -7.23
C TRP A 313 -0.46 9.18 -7.88
N SER A 314 0.72 9.66 -7.47
CA SER A 314 1.37 10.79 -8.12
C SER A 314 2.17 10.39 -9.37
N GLY A 315 2.43 9.10 -9.58
CA GLY A 315 3.36 8.62 -10.61
C GLY A 315 4.83 8.69 -10.21
N ASN A 316 5.15 8.67 -8.90
CA ASN A 316 6.53 8.78 -8.42
C ASN A 316 7.38 7.52 -8.69
N ALA A 317 6.79 6.33 -8.72
CA ALA A 317 7.51 5.10 -9.03
C ALA A 317 7.61 4.93 -10.56
N SER A 318 8.60 5.60 -11.16
CA SER A 318 8.60 5.91 -12.60
C SER A 318 9.89 5.55 -13.35
N ILE A 319 10.90 5.04 -12.64
CA ILE A 319 12.18 4.60 -13.20
C ILE A 319 12.69 3.32 -12.52
N GLY A 320 13.62 2.63 -13.16
CA GLY A 320 14.19 1.37 -12.69
C GLY A 320 13.41 0.16 -13.16
N TRP A 321 13.76 -1.03 -12.65
CA TRP A 321 13.22 -2.29 -13.12
C TRP A 321 11.69 -2.29 -13.23
N PHE A 322 11.19 -2.90 -14.31
CA PHE A 322 9.77 -2.99 -14.64
C PHE A 322 9.08 -1.63 -14.66
N HIS A 323 9.66 -0.66 -15.38
CA HIS A 323 9.19 0.74 -15.46
C HIS A 323 9.01 1.42 -14.08
N GLY A 324 9.76 0.98 -13.06
CA GLY A 324 9.65 1.47 -11.69
C GLY A 324 8.67 0.71 -10.80
N LEU A 325 8.09 -0.41 -11.22
CA LEU A 325 7.27 -1.24 -10.33
C LEU A 325 8.09 -1.79 -9.15
N THR A 326 9.37 -2.06 -9.36
CA THR A 326 10.30 -2.44 -8.30
C THR A 326 10.49 -1.33 -7.27
N THR A 327 10.50 -0.06 -7.70
CA THR A 327 10.51 1.11 -6.82
C THR A 327 9.28 1.16 -5.93
N LEU A 328 8.09 0.91 -6.50
CA LEU A 328 6.84 0.87 -5.73
C LEU A 328 6.89 -0.24 -4.68
N ASN A 329 7.29 -1.44 -5.08
CA ASN A 329 7.36 -2.60 -4.18
C ASN A 329 8.35 -2.35 -3.03
N SER A 330 9.51 -1.76 -3.34
CA SER A 330 10.49 -1.42 -2.30
C SER A 330 9.97 -0.34 -1.36
N ASN A 331 9.28 0.71 -1.85
CA ASN A 331 8.81 1.81 -1.02
C ASN A 331 7.88 1.35 0.12
N VAL A 332 7.03 0.35 -0.12
CA VAL A 332 6.15 -0.18 0.93
C VAL A 332 6.97 -0.83 2.04
N HIS A 333 7.89 -1.71 1.70
CA HIS A 333 8.63 -2.50 2.67
C HIS A 333 9.82 -1.76 3.29
N ALA A 334 10.59 -1.02 2.50
CA ALA A 334 11.78 -0.31 2.95
C ALA A 334 11.48 1.03 3.64
N THR A 335 10.37 1.71 3.31
CA THR A 335 10.08 3.06 3.84
C THR A 335 8.90 3.08 4.81
N ASN A 336 7.87 2.26 4.57
CA ASN A 336 6.57 2.43 5.23
C ASN A 336 6.21 1.34 6.25
N SER A 337 6.73 0.13 6.12
CA SER A 337 6.44 -0.95 7.07
C SER A 337 7.35 -0.98 8.29
N ASP A 338 8.41 -0.16 8.27
CA ASP A 338 9.31 0.14 9.39
C ASP A 338 9.67 1.61 9.31
N LEU A 339 9.39 2.35 10.39
CA LEU A 339 9.57 3.80 10.40
C LEU A 339 10.93 4.23 10.93
N THR A 340 11.76 3.31 11.41
CA THR A 340 13.15 3.61 11.77
C THR A 340 13.99 3.98 10.55
N THR A 341 13.60 3.51 9.36
CA THR A 341 14.25 3.75 8.05
C THR A 341 14.33 5.24 7.66
N GLY A 342 13.43 6.07 8.22
CA GLY A 342 13.42 7.51 7.99
C GLY A 342 14.44 8.31 8.82
N ALA A 343 15.13 7.67 9.77
CA ALA A 343 15.93 8.36 10.77
C ALA A 343 17.11 9.15 10.17
N ASP A 344 17.83 8.59 9.19
CA ASP A 344 19.00 9.27 8.61
C ASP A 344 18.62 10.48 7.74
N ALA A 345 17.39 10.50 7.20
CA ALA A 345 16.88 11.59 6.36
C ALA A 345 15.91 12.52 7.10
N SER A 346 15.60 12.26 8.38
CA SER A 346 14.54 12.95 9.12
C SER A 346 14.77 14.46 9.22
N GLN A 347 16.04 14.88 9.32
CA GLN A 347 16.39 16.29 9.43
C GLN A 347 16.09 17.05 8.12
N GLN A 348 16.43 16.47 6.96
CA GLN A 348 16.18 17.12 5.67
C GLN A 348 14.70 17.03 5.27
N LEU A 349 14.03 15.92 5.58
CA LEU A 349 12.65 15.69 5.18
C LEU A 349 11.64 16.38 6.10
N LEU A 350 11.83 16.27 7.41
CA LEU A 350 10.86 16.65 8.43
C LEU A 350 11.33 17.78 9.35
N GLY A 351 12.61 18.14 9.31
CA GLY A 351 13.19 19.12 10.24
C GLY A 351 13.38 18.60 11.66
N ILE A 352 13.39 17.28 11.85
CA ILE A 352 13.56 16.60 13.14
C ILE A 352 14.90 15.89 13.11
N ASP A 353 15.79 16.14 14.08
CA ASP A 353 17.07 15.46 14.13
C ASP A 353 16.91 13.95 14.37
N GLN A 354 17.90 13.17 13.94
CA GLN A 354 17.89 11.70 13.99
C GLN A 354 17.62 11.16 15.39
N GLU A 355 18.20 11.79 16.43
CA GLU A 355 18.06 11.32 17.81
C GLU A 355 16.65 11.58 18.32
N THR A 356 16.09 12.77 18.09
CA THR A 356 14.70 13.06 18.45
C THR A 356 13.72 12.15 17.69
N TYR A 357 13.97 11.92 16.40
CA TYR A 357 13.14 11.06 15.55
C TYR A 357 13.09 9.62 16.08
N LEU A 358 14.25 8.99 16.29
CA LEU A 358 14.34 7.64 16.85
C LEU A 358 13.84 7.60 18.30
N GLY A 359 14.14 8.64 19.08
CA GLY A 359 13.70 8.75 20.46
C GLY A 359 12.17 8.71 20.57
N VAL A 360 11.45 9.44 19.71
CA VAL A 360 9.99 9.40 19.63
C VAL A 360 9.47 7.99 19.33
N ILE A 361 10.02 7.32 18.32
CA ILE A 361 9.59 5.96 17.92
C ILE A 361 9.81 4.95 19.06
N LEU A 362 10.95 5.07 19.76
CA LEU A 362 11.40 4.08 20.74
C LEU A 362 10.93 4.37 22.18
N GLN A 363 10.52 5.60 22.51
CA GLN A 363 10.16 6.03 23.87
C GLN A 363 9.08 5.16 24.52
N ASN A 364 8.06 4.80 23.74
CA ASN A 364 6.92 4.02 24.21
C ASN A 364 6.81 2.65 23.54
N SER A 365 7.93 2.12 23.01
CA SER A 365 7.94 0.81 22.35
C SER A 365 7.25 -0.27 23.19
N ALA A 366 6.42 -1.05 22.50
CA ALA A 366 5.55 -2.07 23.09
C ALA A 366 6.34 -3.13 23.86
N ASN A 367 7.43 -3.62 23.26
CA ASN A 367 8.38 -4.49 23.91
C ASN A 367 9.45 -3.66 24.64
N SER A 368 9.67 -3.97 25.91
CA SER A 368 10.66 -3.26 26.74
C SER A 368 12.09 -3.35 26.23
N ALA A 369 12.43 -4.36 25.43
CA ALA A 369 13.75 -4.47 24.79
C ALA A 369 14.01 -3.35 23.76
N PHE A 370 12.96 -2.80 23.17
CA PHE A 370 13.03 -1.68 22.22
C PHE A 370 12.78 -0.31 22.88
N ARG A 371 12.46 -0.28 24.18
CA ARG A 371 12.11 0.97 24.86
C ARG A 371 13.36 1.76 25.21
N LEU A 372 13.44 3.00 24.73
CA LEU A 372 14.59 3.87 24.96
C LEU A 372 14.85 4.07 26.47
N PRO A 373 16.05 3.72 26.99
CA PRO A 373 16.42 4.02 28.36
C PRO A 373 16.63 5.53 28.59
N ALA A 374 16.27 6.02 29.77
CA ALA A 374 16.49 7.43 30.13
C ALA A 374 17.98 7.81 30.03
N GLY A 375 18.26 8.94 29.38
CA GLY A 375 19.61 9.45 29.16
C GLY A 375 20.43 8.65 28.14
N ALA A 376 19.83 7.71 27.41
CA ALA A 376 20.50 7.04 26.30
C ALA A 376 20.53 7.95 25.05
N LYS A 377 21.52 7.72 24.18
CA LYS A 377 21.50 8.25 22.81
C LYS A 377 20.70 7.29 21.91
N PRO A 378 19.58 7.73 21.31
CA PRO A 378 18.68 6.85 20.56
C PRO A 378 19.34 6.02 19.45
N SER A 379 20.21 6.61 18.63
CA SER A 379 20.93 5.89 17.57
C SER A 379 21.85 4.79 18.11
N GLU A 380 22.65 5.09 19.14
CA GLU A 380 23.53 4.11 19.79
C GLU A 380 22.77 3.02 20.54
N PHE A 381 21.60 3.36 21.09
CA PHE A 381 20.72 2.37 21.70
C PHE A 381 20.14 1.46 20.62
N PHE A 382 19.63 2.03 19.53
CA PHE A 382 19.05 1.29 18.41
C PHE A 382 20.05 0.30 17.79
N GLU A 383 21.29 0.73 17.52
CA GLU A 383 22.35 -0.14 17.00
C GLU A 383 22.64 -1.35 17.92
N LYS A 384 22.53 -1.19 19.25
CA LYS A 384 22.75 -2.29 20.21
C LYS A 384 21.64 -3.32 20.24
N ILE A 385 20.42 -2.94 19.85
CA ILE A 385 19.22 -3.79 19.89
C ILE A 385 18.74 -4.19 18.50
N ASP A 386 19.53 -3.87 17.47
CA ASP A 386 19.21 -4.08 16.06
C ASP A 386 18.81 -5.54 15.79
N PRO A 387 17.55 -5.80 15.39
CA PRO A 387 17.09 -7.15 15.08
C PRO A 387 17.66 -7.68 13.75
N THR A 388 18.25 -6.81 12.92
CA THR A 388 18.84 -7.10 11.62
C THR A 388 20.28 -6.55 11.52
N PRO A 389 21.24 -7.09 12.29
CA PRO A 389 22.56 -6.50 12.47
C PRO A 389 23.24 -6.01 11.18
N GLY A 390 23.57 -4.72 11.15
CA GLY A 390 24.33 -4.09 10.06
C GLY A 390 23.48 -3.41 9.00
N THR A 391 22.15 -3.46 9.13
CA THR A 391 21.23 -2.60 8.39
C THR A 391 20.97 -1.31 9.21
N PRO A 392 20.55 -0.20 8.58
CA PRO A 392 20.21 1.04 9.30
C PRO A 392 18.78 1.06 9.85
N ALA A 393 18.09 -0.08 9.90
CA ALA A 393 16.65 -0.20 10.11
C ALA A 393 16.30 -1.53 10.78
N ILE A 394 15.05 -1.71 11.22
CA ILE A 394 14.55 -3.01 11.72
C ILE A 394 14.28 -3.98 10.57
N ASN A 395 13.88 -3.46 9.41
CA ASN A 395 13.61 -4.30 8.25
C ASN A 395 14.90 -4.79 7.56
N GLU A 396 14.75 -5.89 6.84
CA GLU A 396 15.75 -6.44 5.94
C GLU A 396 15.92 -5.52 4.72
N VAL A 397 16.91 -4.63 4.79
CA VAL A 397 17.20 -3.64 3.76
C VAL A 397 18.70 -3.57 3.43
N ILE A 398 19.02 -3.09 2.22
CA ILE A 398 20.37 -2.72 1.83
C ILE A 398 20.49 -1.22 1.58
N LYS A 399 21.69 -0.69 1.87
CA LYS A 399 22.06 0.69 1.56
C LYS A 399 22.34 0.83 0.06
N MET A 400 21.56 1.65 -0.62
CA MET A 400 21.78 1.98 -2.02
C MET A 400 22.98 2.94 -2.17
N PRO A 401 23.62 3.03 -3.35
CA PRO A 401 24.85 3.85 -3.53
C PRO A 401 24.74 5.32 -3.08
N GLY A 402 23.53 5.88 -3.03
CA GLY A 402 23.26 7.25 -2.59
C GLY A 402 23.03 7.46 -1.10
N PHE A 403 22.88 6.38 -0.32
CA PHE A 403 22.53 6.44 1.10
C PHE A 403 23.52 7.31 1.91
N PRO A 404 23.06 8.18 2.83
CA PRO A 404 21.70 8.29 3.40
C PRO A 404 20.71 9.13 2.56
N LYS A 405 21.11 9.57 1.37
CA LYS A 405 20.20 10.28 0.47
C LYS A 405 19.43 9.32 -0.40
N GLY A 406 18.18 9.69 -0.68
CA GLY A 406 17.34 9.00 -1.64
C GLY A 406 17.70 9.28 -3.09
N SER A 407 17.00 8.61 -3.99
CA SER A 407 16.97 8.92 -5.41
C SER A 407 15.57 8.65 -5.96
N PRO A 408 15.26 9.06 -7.21
CA PRO A 408 13.98 8.70 -7.81
C PRO A 408 13.75 7.19 -7.98
N PHE A 409 14.80 6.37 -7.91
CA PHE A 409 14.67 4.91 -7.93
C PHE A 409 14.36 4.34 -6.54
N ILE A 410 14.91 4.91 -5.46
CA ILE A 410 14.71 4.45 -4.08
C ILE A 410 14.64 5.68 -3.16
N LEU A 411 13.45 6.00 -2.66
CA LEU A 411 13.09 7.32 -2.11
C LEU A 411 13.90 7.75 -0.88
N ASP A 412 14.25 6.81 -0.01
CA ASP A 412 15.00 7.03 1.24
C ASP A 412 16.43 6.45 1.19
N GLY A 413 16.83 5.88 0.04
CA GLY A 413 18.14 5.25 -0.15
C GLY A 413 18.24 3.84 0.42
N LEU A 414 17.13 3.22 0.84
CA LEU A 414 17.05 1.86 1.37
C LEU A 414 16.19 0.97 0.48
N MET A 415 16.74 -0.17 0.05
CA MET A 415 16.00 -1.15 -0.74
C MET A 415 15.70 -2.38 0.10
N ALA A 416 14.45 -2.82 0.11
CA ALA A 416 14.05 -4.06 0.79
C ALA A 416 14.71 -5.26 0.10
N ASN A 417 15.44 -6.07 0.86
CA ASN A 417 16.12 -7.25 0.34
C ASN A 417 16.46 -8.22 1.47
N SER A 418 15.96 -9.45 1.37
CA SER A 418 16.31 -10.46 2.37
C SER A 418 17.78 -10.87 2.27
N PRO A 419 18.41 -11.30 3.38
CA PRO A 419 19.72 -11.92 3.36
C PRO A 419 19.77 -13.12 2.41
N GLU A 420 20.95 -13.39 1.86
CA GLU A 420 21.24 -14.50 0.93
C GLU A 420 20.54 -14.41 -0.44
N GLN A 421 19.67 -13.42 -0.64
CA GLN A 421 19.02 -13.16 -1.94
C GLN A 421 19.86 -12.20 -2.79
N PRO A 422 19.84 -12.36 -4.13
CA PRO A 422 20.37 -11.34 -5.03
C PRO A 422 19.61 -10.02 -4.90
N VAL A 423 20.30 -8.92 -5.21
CA VAL A 423 19.74 -7.56 -5.18
C VAL A 423 18.44 -7.50 -5.98
N ALA A 424 17.38 -7.05 -5.29
CA ALA A 424 16.02 -6.90 -5.80
C ALA A 424 15.37 -8.20 -6.31
N ALA A 425 15.90 -9.40 -6.06
CA ALA A 425 15.34 -10.64 -6.62
C ALA A 425 13.86 -10.84 -6.25
N GLN A 426 13.51 -10.69 -4.98
CA GLN A 426 12.11 -10.78 -4.52
C GLN A 426 11.26 -9.62 -5.06
N LEU A 427 11.80 -8.40 -5.11
CA LEU A 427 11.08 -7.22 -5.60
C LEU A 427 10.78 -7.30 -7.11
N ASN A 428 11.78 -7.68 -7.91
CA ASN A 428 11.68 -7.95 -9.34
C ASN A 428 10.75 -9.13 -9.61
N GLY A 429 10.80 -10.17 -8.76
CA GLY A 429 9.84 -11.27 -8.77
C GLY A 429 8.43 -10.76 -8.61
N MET A 430 8.16 -9.96 -7.57
CA MET A 430 6.84 -9.38 -7.33
C MET A 430 6.39 -8.51 -8.51
N SER A 431 7.28 -7.69 -9.07
CA SER A 431 6.96 -6.89 -10.26
C SER A 431 6.58 -7.78 -11.46
N ALA A 432 7.34 -8.84 -11.72
CA ALA A 432 7.01 -9.81 -12.77
C ALA A 432 5.67 -10.50 -12.50
N PHE A 433 5.38 -10.90 -11.26
CA PHE A 433 4.11 -11.51 -10.88
C PHE A 433 2.93 -10.54 -11.02
N GLN A 434 3.05 -9.31 -10.51
CA GLN A 434 2.01 -8.29 -10.62
C GLN A 434 1.68 -7.96 -12.09
N ASN A 435 2.69 -7.98 -12.96
CA ASN A 435 2.49 -7.83 -14.40
C ASN A 435 1.78 -9.03 -15.05
N THR A 436 1.59 -10.16 -14.36
CA THR A 436 0.71 -11.27 -14.82
C THR A 436 -0.74 -11.12 -14.35
N LEU A 437 -1.00 -10.24 -13.38
CA LEU A 437 -2.31 -10.12 -12.76
C LEU A 437 -3.27 -9.38 -13.67
N ALA A 438 -4.47 -9.96 -13.76
CA ALA A 438 -5.57 -9.51 -14.59
C ALA A 438 -6.85 -9.54 -13.75
N PRO A 439 -7.77 -8.58 -13.89
CA PRO A 439 -9.07 -8.67 -13.24
C PRO A 439 -9.89 -9.85 -13.79
N PRO A 440 -10.81 -10.41 -13.00
CA PRO A 440 -11.79 -11.35 -13.54
C PRO A 440 -12.65 -10.66 -14.61
N PRO A 441 -13.06 -11.36 -15.69
CA PRO A 441 -13.89 -10.75 -16.71
C PRO A 441 -15.25 -10.28 -16.16
N HIS A 442 -15.69 -9.09 -16.56
CA HIS A 442 -17.04 -8.58 -16.29
C HIS A 442 -17.87 -8.59 -17.57
N GLN A 443 -18.45 -9.76 -17.87
CA GLN A 443 -19.17 -9.96 -19.13
C GLN A 443 -20.48 -9.17 -19.16
N SER A 444 -20.58 -8.26 -20.12
CA SER A 444 -21.86 -7.66 -20.50
C SER A 444 -22.66 -8.65 -21.36
N THR A 445 -23.97 -8.68 -21.17
CA THR A 445 -24.88 -9.44 -22.03
C THR A 445 -25.37 -8.62 -23.23
N ASN A 446 -24.98 -7.35 -23.33
CA ASN A 446 -25.47 -6.39 -24.31
C ASN A 446 -24.32 -5.77 -25.11
N LEU A 447 -23.81 -6.52 -26.09
CA LEU A 447 -22.72 -6.07 -26.96
C LEU A 447 -23.01 -4.75 -27.70
N GLU A 448 -24.28 -4.48 -28.02
CA GLU A 448 -24.65 -3.21 -28.66
C GLU A 448 -24.55 -2.02 -27.67
N ALA A 449 -24.81 -2.23 -26.38
CA ALA A 449 -24.53 -1.22 -25.36
C ALA A 449 -23.04 -0.96 -25.24
N LEU A 450 -22.19 -1.99 -25.24
CA LEU A 450 -20.74 -1.83 -25.24
C LEU A 450 -20.24 -0.99 -26.43
N LYS A 451 -20.74 -1.26 -27.65
CA LYS A 451 -20.39 -0.48 -28.85
C LYS A 451 -20.79 0.98 -28.73
N ARG A 452 -22.00 1.25 -28.24
CA ARG A 452 -22.46 2.64 -28.00
C ARG A 452 -21.61 3.31 -26.92
N GLY A 453 -21.34 2.61 -25.82
CA GLY A 453 -20.49 3.07 -24.73
C GLY A 453 -19.07 3.44 -25.19
N ALA A 454 -18.43 2.60 -26.02
CA ALA A 454 -17.12 2.88 -26.60
C ALA A 454 -17.12 4.11 -27.52
N ALA A 455 -18.20 4.32 -28.28
CA ALA A 455 -18.38 5.53 -29.08
C ALA A 455 -18.55 6.77 -28.19
N ILE A 456 -19.29 6.66 -27.09
CA ILE A 456 -19.49 7.74 -26.11
C ILE A 456 -18.18 8.06 -25.39
N PHE A 457 -17.38 7.06 -25.03
CA PHE A 457 -16.04 7.23 -24.44
C PHE A 457 -15.15 8.12 -25.31
N THR A 458 -15.19 7.91 -26.62
CA THR A 458 -14.48 8.75 -27.59
C THR A 458 -15.10 10.15 -27.69
N LYS A 459 -16.43 10.22 -27.83
CA LYS A 459 -17.18 11.49 -27.98
C LYS A 459 -17.06 12.40 -26.75
N ALA A 460 -16.97 11.84 -25.55
CA ALA A 460 -16.82 12.55 -24.29
C ALA A 460 -15.38 13.00 -24.00
N GLY A 461 -14.42 12.65 -24.87
CA GLY A 461 -13.00 13.01 -24.70
C GLY A 461 -12.25 12.16 -23.69
N CYS A 462 -12.85 11.09 -23.15
CA CYS A 462 -12.17 10.21 -22.18
C CYS A 462 -10.86 9.64 -22.74
N ILE A 463 -10.83 9.39 -24.05
CA ILE A 463 -9.68 8.86 -24.79
C ILE A 463 -8.46 9.80 -24.83
N GLU A 464 -8.60 11.09 -24.48
CA GLU A 464 -7.46 12.02 -24.46
C GLU A 464 -6.48 11.70 -23.32
N CYS A 465 -7.01 11.22 -22.19
CA CYS A 465 -6.21 10.79 -21.04
C CYS A 465 -6.16 9.25 -20.93
N HIS A 466 -7.32 8.60 -21.05
CA HIS A 466 -7.47 7.16 -20.95
C HIS A 466 -7.33 6.49 -22.31
N SER A 467 -6.13 6.63 -22.89
CA SER A 467 -5.83 6.20 -24.26
C SER A 467 -5.09 4.85 -24.30
N GLY A 468 -4.81 4.38 -25.52
CA GLY A 468 -4.04 3.15 -25.72
C GLY A 468 -4.76 1.89 -25.26
N ARG A 469 -4.02 0.79 -25.20
CA ARG A 469 -4.57 -0.55 -24.96
C ARG A 469 -5.07 -0.77 -23.53
N TYR A 470 -4.44 -0.10 -22.58
CA TYR A 470 -4.70 -0.22 -21.14
C TYR A 470 -5.43 1.00 -20.58
N PHE A 471 -6.00 1.83 -21.46
CA PHE A 471 -6.80 3.00 -21.10
C PHE A 471 -6.08 3.94 -20.13
N THR A 472 -4.80 4.17 -20.40
CA THR A 472 -3.95 5.18 -19.78
C THR A 472 -2.92 5.62 -20.80
N ASN A 473 -2.69 6.93 -20.88
CA ASN A 473 -1.64 7.52 -21.70
C ASN A 473 -0.27 7.55 -21.00
N ASN A 474 -0.17 6.96 -19.79
CA ASN A 474 1.03 6.93 -18.96
C ASN A 474 1.57 8.32 -18.56
N ARG A 475 0.72 9.36 -18.56
CA ARG A 475 1.08 10.74 -18.18
C ARG A 475 0.70 11.05 -16.73
N VAL A 476 1.27 12.14 -16.22
CA VAL A 476 0.87 12.76 -14.95
C VAL A 476 0.14 14.07 -15.26
N ILE A 477 -1.10 14.20 -14.81
CA ILE A 477 -1.90 15.42 -14.99
C ILE A 477 -1.66 16.34 -13.80
N ALA A 478 -1.44 17.63 -14.08
CA ALA A 478 -1.22 18.62 -13.04
C ALA A 478 -2.44 18.72 -12.10
N GLN A 479 -2.20 18.85 -10.79
CA GLN A 479 -3.28 18.98 -9.80
C GLN A 479 -4.21 20.16 -10.12
N GLN A 480 -3.67 21.26 -10.65
CA GLN A 480 -4.44 22.46 -11.01
C GLN A 480 -5.39 22.23 -12.19
N GLU A 481 -5.09 21.25 -13.05
CA GLU A 481 -5.92 20.86 -14.20
C GLU A 481 -7.00 19.86 -13.77
N ILE A 482 -6.59 18.75 -13.15
CA ILE A 482 -7.52 17.68 -12.73
C ILE A 482 -8.38 18.07 -11.53
N LYS A 483 -7.93 19.06 -10.73
CA LYS A 483 -8.63 19.66 -9.58
C LYS A 483 -9.02 18.69 -8.47
N SER A 484 -8.40 17.52 -8.41
CA SER A 484 -8.57 16.61 -7.27
C SER A 484 -7.90 17.16 -6.02
N GLN A 485 -8.25 16.59 -4.87
CA GLN A 485 -7.75 17.00 -3.57
C GLN A 485 -6.23 17.29 -3.60
N PRO A 486 -5.76 18.49 -3.22
CA PRO A 486 -4.40 18.94 -3.54
C PRO A 486 -3.27 18.39 -2.65
N SER A 487 -3.59 17.85 -1.47
CA SER A 487 -2.62 17.52 -0.43
C SER A 487 -1.67 16.41 -0.89
N ARG A 488 -2.22 15.32 -1.43
CA ARG A 488 -1.44 14.15 -1.84
C ARG A 488 -0.51 14.43 -3.03
N ALA A 489 -0.91 15.31 -3.95
CA ALA A 489 -0.10 15.72 -5.10
C ALA A 489 1.28 16.25 -4.70
N LYS A 490 1.42 16.87 -3.51
CA LYS A 490 2.66 17.49 -3.03
C LYS A 490 3.51 16.57 -2.15
N ALA A 491 3.03 15.38 -1.81
CA ALA A 491 3.63 14.56 -0.76
C ALA A 491 5.11 14.22 -1.02
N GLN A 492 5.48 14.07 -2.30
CA GLN A 492 6.83 13.69 -2.71
C GLN A 492 7.83 14.87 -2.78
N ALA A 493 7.37 16.11 -2.55
CA ALA A 493 8.21 17.31 -2.70
C ALA A 493 9.42 17.34 -1.77
N ALA A 494 9.28 16.82 -0.54
CA ALA A 494 10.37 16.79 0.43
C ALA A 494 11.48 15.82 0.02
N PHE A 495 11.09 14.63 -0.45
CA PHE A 495 12.00 13.61 -0.95
C PHE A 495 12.82 14.12 -2.13
N ALA A 496 12.16 14.78 -3.09
CA ALA A 496 12.81 15.31 -4.28
C ALA A 496 13.96 16.29 -3.99
N ARG A 497 13.86 17.07 -2.89
CA ARG A 497 14.93 17.99 -2.46
C ARG A 497 16.15 17.27 -1.90
N ASN A 498 16.01 16.00 -1.51
CA ASN A 498 17.08 15.18 -0.95
C ASN A 498 17.68 14.19 -1.96
N PHE A 499 17.25 14.19 -3.22
CA PHE A 499 17.70 13.20 -4.19
C PHE A 499 19.14 13.36 -4.65
N VAL A 500 19.77 12.22 -4.88
CA VAL A 500 21.02 12.07 -5.64
C VAL A 500 20.76 11.35 -6.97
N LYS A 501 21.81 11.21 -7.79
CA LYS A 501 21.75 10.44 -9.04
C LYS A 501 21.25 9.02 -8.76
N PRO A 502 20.24 8.51 -9.49
CA PRO A 502 19.72 7.18 -9.25
C PRO A 502 20.72 6.12 -9.74
N GLN A 503 21.09 5.23 -8.82
CA GLN A 503 22.04 4.14 -9.05
C GLN A 503 21.57 2.88 -8.31
N THR A 504 22.00 1.72 -8.78
CA THR A 504 21.70 0.42 -8.19
C THR A 504 22.92 -0.50 -8.24
N TYR A 505 22.80 -1.71 -7.70
CA TYR A 505 23.77 -2.79 -7.90
C TYR A 505 23.28 -3.76 -8.97
N ALA A 506 24.19 -4.52 -9.57
CA ALA A 506 23.82 -5.58 -10.50
C ALA A 506 22.89 -6.63 -9.84
N SER A 507 21.91 -7.13 -10.60
CA SER A 507 20.82 -7.99 -10.09
C SER A 507 21.28 -9.37 -9.60
N ASN A 508 22.52 -9.77 -9.92
CA ASN A 508 23.14 -11.01 -9.49
C ASN A 508 24.01 -10.88 -8.23
N VAL A 509 24.20 -9.67 -7.70
CA VAL A 509 24.98 -9.44 -6.48
C VAL A 509 24.16 -9.95 -5.30
N SER A 510 24.69 -10.89 -4.52
CA SER A 510 24.03 -11.40 -3.30
C SER A 510 24.16 -10.44 -2.12
N VAL A 511 23.18 -10.49 -1.22
CA VAL A 511 23.19 -9.80 0.08
C VAL A 511 23.69 -10.76 1.18
N PRO A 512 24.59 -10.36 2.10
CA PRO A 512 25.14 -9.02 2.27
C PRO A 512 26.04 -8.59 1.10
N LEU A 513 26.00 -7.29 0.79
CA LEU A 513 26.75 -6.73 -0.32
C LEU A 513 28.26 -6.96 -0.13
N PRO A 514 29.01 -7.31 -1.19
CA PRO A 514 30.46 -7.35 -1.13
C PRO A 514 31.03 -5.93 -0.89
N ASN A 515 32.28 -5.82 -0.46
CA ASN A 515 32.89 -4.52 -0.12
C ASN A 515 32.87 -3.48 -1.28
N ASN A 516 32.97 -3.94 -2.52
CA ASN A 516 32.97 -3.09 -3.72
C ASN A 516 32.03 -3.70 -4.77
N PRO A 517 30.70 -3.63 -4.58
CA PRO A 517 29.75 -4.18 -5.52
C PRO A 517 29.77 -3.36 -6.83
N LEU A 518 29.43 -4.01 -7.94
CA LEU A 518 29.26 -3.31 -9.22
C LEU A 518 28.07 -2.35 -9.13
N VAL A 519 28.32 -1.05 -9.31
CA VAL A 519 27.30 -0.01 -9.31
C VAL A 519 26.89 0.31 -10.75
N LEU A 520 25.58 0.40 -10.98
CA LEU A 520 24.94 0.69 -12.25
C LEU A 520 24.15 2.00 -12.17
N ASP A 521 24.20 2.78 -13.23
CA ASP A 521 23.32 3.94 -13.38
C ASP A 521 21.92 3.48 -13.78
N VAL A 522 20.89 4.02 -13.12
CA VAL A 522 19.50 3.75 -13.48
C VAL A 522 19.05 4.76 -14.55
N PRO A 523 18.52 4.31 -15.70
CA PRO A 523 18.03 5.21 -16.73
C PRO A 523 16.88 6.09 -16.24
N THR A 524 16.92 7.37 -16.60
CA THR A 524 15.88 8.35 -16.26
C THR A 524 15.02 8.78 -17.45
N ASP A 525 15.27 8.19 -18.63
CA ASP A 525 14.59 8.51 -19.89
C ASP A 525 13.25 7.75 -20.07
N ILE A 526 12.84 6.96 -19.07
CA ILE A 526 11.56 6.22 -19.06
C ILE A 526 10.36 7.18 -18.95
N THR A 527 10.49 8.21 -18.13
CA THR A 527 9.42 9.18 -17.83
C THR A 527 9.78 10.55 -18.36
N ALA A 528 8.83 11.24 -19.00
CA ALA A 528 9.05 12.58 -19.52
C ALA A 528 9.41 13.56 -18.38
N PRO A 529 10.33 14.52 -18.61
CA PRO A 529 10.74 15.47 -17.56
C PRO A 529 9.58 16.26 -16.94
N GLU A 530 8.55 16.60 -17.71
CA GLU A 530 7.37 17.31 -17.21
C GLU A 530 6.56 16.44 -16.24
N ASP A 531 6.33 15.17 -16.60
CA ASP A 531 5.61 14.22 -15.75
C ASP A 531 6.40 13.90 -14.48
N TYR A 532 7.73 13.76 -14.60
CA TYR A 532 8.63 13.58 -13.46
C TYR A 532 8.53 14.76 -12.49
N ASN A 533 8.57 16.00 -12.99
CA ASN A 533 8.44 17.19 -12.16
C ASN A 533 7.07 17.25 -11.47
N LEU A 534 5.98 16.86 -12.14
CA LEU A 534 4.66 16.78 -11.54
C LEU A 534 4.57 15.68 -10.47
N ALA A 535 5.10 14.49 -10.74
CA ALA A 535 5.07 13.35 -9.83
C ALA A 535 5.77 13.63 -8.48
N TYR A 536 6.77 14.49 -8.51
CA TYR A 536 7.58 14.91 -7.36
C TYR A 536 7.31 16.34 -6.88
N ALA A 537 6.33 17.05 -7.48
CA ALA A 537 6.02 18.45 -7.19
C ALA A 537 7.25 19.40 -7.22
N ILE A 538 8.16 19.19 -8.17
CA ILE A 538 9.38 20.00 -8.35
C ILE A 538 9.01 21.32 -9.03
N GLY A 539 9.02 22.41 -8.26
CA GLY A 539 8.70 23.75 -8.75
C GLY A 539 7.23 23.94 -9.17
N ASN A 540 6.33 23.06 -8.75
CA ASN A 540 4.91 23.08 -9.11
C ASN A 540 4.02 22.54 -7.96
N SER A 541 2.71 22.38 -8.20
CA SER A 541 1.74 21.94 -7.17
C SER A 541 1.54 20.42 -7.07
N GLY A 542 2.34 19.65 -7.80
CA GLY A 542 2.18 18.22 -7.95
C GLY A 542 1.17 17.83 -9.03
N GLY A 543 1.01 16.52 -9.21
CA GLY A 543 0.03 15.95 -10.12
C GLY A 543 -0.38 14.54 -9.73
N TYR A 544 -1.28 13.98 -10.53
CA TYR A 544 -1.78 12.63 -10.41
C TYR A 544 -1.58 11.88 -11.71
N LYS A 545 -1.10 10.64 -11.64
CA LYS A 545 -1.01 9.81 -12.83
C LYS A 545 -2.40 9.50 -13.37
N VAL A 546 -2.51 9.30 -14.67
CA VAL A 546 -3.72 8.72 -15.28
C VAL A 546 -3.74 7.21 -14.97
N PRO A 547 -4.66 6.70 -14.13
CA PRO A 547 -4.73 5.27 -13.87
C PRO A 547 -5.24 4.51 -15.09
N SER A 548 -4.80 3.25 -15.23
CA SER A 548 -5.46 2.28 -16.10
C SER A 548 -6.92 2.12 -15.70
N LEU A 549 -7.82 1.99 -16.67
CA LEU A 549 -9.24 1.69 -16.45
C LEU A 549 -9.54 0.19 -16.42
N ILE A 550 -8.51 -0.67 -16.50
CA ILE A 550 -8.68 -2.11 -16.42
C ILE A 550 -9.12 -2.51 -15.01
N GLY A 551 -10.24 -3.24 -14.91
CA GLY A 551 -10.72 -3.79 -13.64
C GLY A 551 -11.57 -2.85 -12.78
N LEU A 552 -12.14 -1.77 -13.33
CA LEU A 552 -12.97 -0.81 -12.57
C LEU A 552 -14.07 -1.46 -11.72
N HIS A 553 -14.64 -2.57 -12.18
CA HIS A 553 -15.71 -3.29 -11.46
C HIS A 553 -15.25 -3.94 -10.13
N VAL A 554 -13.94 -4.09 -9.89
CA VAL A 554 -13.38 -4.61 -8.62
C VAL A 554 -12.48 -3.61 -7.90
N THR A 555 -12.39 -2.36 -8.35
CA THR A 555 -11.52 -1.35 -7.74
C THR A 555 -12.27 -0.17 -7.14
N ALA A 556 -13.60 -0.14 -7.20
CA ALA A 556 -14.41 0.89 -6.55
C ALA A 556 -14.13 0.95 -5.02
N PRO A 557 -14.11 2.14 -4.40
CA PRO A 557 -14.47 3.45 -4.95
C PRO A 557 -13.39 4.08 -5.84
N TYR A 558 -13.63 5.30 -6.35
CA TYR A 558 -12.76 5.93 -7.36
C TYR A 558 -12.12 7.24 -6.90
N LEU A 559 -11.13 7.68 -7.70
CA LEU A 559 -10.15 8.73 -7.42
C LEU A 559 -9.09 8.31 -6.38
N HIS A 560 -8.03 9.08 -6.28
CA HIS A 560 -6.85 8.73 -5.46
C HIS A 560 -7.13 8.57 -3.96
N ASP A 561 -8.18 9.20 -3.46
CA ASP A 561 -8.59 9.21 -2.05
C ASP A 561 -9.82 8.31 -1.80
N GLY A 562 -10.30 7.60 -2.85
CA GLY A 562 -11.52 6.79 -2.79
C GLY A 562 -12.79 7.59 -2.50
N GLY A 563 -12.76 8.93 -2.63
CA GLY A 563 -13.83 9.81 -2.17
C GLY A 563 -15.13 9.68 -2.99
N VAL A 564 -15.07 9.16 -4.22
CA VAL A 564 -16.26 8.88 -5.01
C VAL A 564 -16.75 7.46 -4.73
N ALA A 565 -17.49 7.36 -3.63
CA ALA A 565 -18.05 6.13 -3.09
C ALA A 565 -19.57 6.25 -2.94
N VAL A 566 -20.32 5.38 -3.61
CA VAL A 566 -21.79 5.44 -3.65
C VAL A 566 -22.38 4.05 -3.49
N GLY A 567 -23.30 3.89 -2.54
CA GLY A 567 -23.95 2.60 -2.29
C GLY A 567 -24.92 2.20 -3.41
N LYS A 568 -25.17 0.89 -3.55
CA LYS A 568 -26.03 0.33 -4.60
C LYS A 568 -27.45 0.90 -4.62
N GLU A 569 -27.99 1.26 -3.47
CA GLU A 569 -29.35 1.80 -3.31
C GLU A 569 -29.38 3.34 -3.24
N ALA A 570 -28.23 4.00 -3.36
CA ALA A 570 -28.10 5.45 -3.26
C ALA A 570 -28.88 6.20 -4.34
N LEU A 571 -28.93 5.62 -5.55
CA LEU A 571 -29.47 6.25 -6.74
C LEU A 571 -30.72 5.50 -7.21
N GLN A 572 -31.70 6.27 -7.67
CA GLN A 572 -32.87 5.76 -8.39
C GLN A 572 -32.93 6.38 -9.78
N GLN A 573 -33.37 5.61 -10.76
CA GLN A 573 -33.60 6.12 -12.11
C GLN A 573 -35.06 6.55 -12.28
N ASP A 574 -35.26 7.82 -12.60
CA ASP A 574 -36.50 8.36 -13.14
C ASP A 574 -36.48 8.27 -14.68
N THR A 575 -37.57 8.63 -15.36
CA THR A 575 -37.73 8.45 -16.83
C THR A 575 -36.54 8.99 -17.64
N ASN A 576 -35.92 10.09 -17.19
CA ASN A 576 -34.86 10.77 -17.95
C ASN A 576 -33.60 11.10 -17.13
N GLU A 577 -33.54 10.80 -15.84
CA GLU A 577 -32.42 11.21 -14.97
C GLU A 577 -32.26 10.25 -13.79
N TYR A 578 -31.08 10.30 -13.16
CA TYR A 578 -30.85 9.63 -11.89
C TYR A 578 -30.96 10.66 -10.76
N THR A 579 -31.67 10.29 -9.70
CA THR A 579 -31.83 11.10 -8.50
C THR A 579 -31.33 10.34 -7.27
N VAL A 580 -30.99 11.07 -6.22
CA VAL A 580 -30.54 10.47 -4.95
C VAL A 580 -31.77 9.96 -4.19
N ALA A 581 -31.88 8.65 -4.07
CA ALA A 581 -32.91 7.96 -3.30
C ALA A 581 -32.50 7.78 -1.83
N ARG A 582 -31.22 7.50 -1.58
CA ARG A 582 -30.66 7.24 -0.25
C ARG A 582 -29.45 8.14 -0.01
N PRO A 583 -29.66 9.39 0.46
CA PRO A 583 -28.57 10.31 0.79
C PRO A 583 -27.61 9.76 1.84
N ASP A 584 -28.09 8.85 2.70
CA ASP A 584 -27.32 8.12 3.70
C ASP A 584 -26.32 7.10 3.12
N GLN A 585 -26.32 6.89 1.80
CA GLN A 585 -25.37 6.03 1.08
C GLN A 585 -24.46 6.81 0.10
N LEU A 586 -24.33 8.13 0.27
CA LEU A 586 -23.42 8.96 -0.53
C LEU A 586 -22.08 9.22 0.19
N GLY A 587 -21.00 9.21 -0.59
CA GLY A 587 -19.65 9.46 -0.10
C GLY A 587 -19.11 8.33 0.78
N ILE A 588 -17.87 8.47 1.22
CA ILE A 588 -17.25 7.55 2.17
C ILE A 588 -18.04 7.54 3.48
N VAL A 589 -18.59 8.69 3.88
CA VAL A 589 -19.42 8.83 5.08
C VAL A 589 -20.68 7.96 5.05
N GLY A 590 -21.33 7.82 3.87
CA GLY A 590 -22.51 6.99 3.70
C GLY A 590 -22.20 5.53 3.41
N THR A 591 -20.98 5.23 2.96
CA THR A 591 -20.59 3.88 2.49
C THR A 591 -19.62 3.18 3.44
N LEU A 592 -18.32 3.33 3.22
CA LEU A 592 -17.27 2.59 3.93
C LEU A 592 -17.32 2.81 5.45
N LEU A 593 -17.59 4.04 5.92
CA LEU A 593 -17.73 4.31 7.37
C LEU A 593 -18.95 3.64 8.01
N ASN A 594 -19.93 3.21 7.20
CA ASN A 594 -21.11 2.47 7.63
C ASN A 594 -21.06 0.98 7.21
N ASN A 595 -19.90 0.46 6.78
CA ASN A 595 -19.74 -0.92 6.32
C ASN A 595 -20.67 -1.27 5.12
N ILE A 596 -20.99 -0.27 4.29
CA ILE A 596 -21.71 -0.46 3.03
C ILE A 596 -20.68 -0.40 1.90
N ALA A 597 -20.59 -1.47 1.12
CA ALA A 597 -19.69 -1.51 -0.04
C ALA A 597 -20.12 -0.48 -1.09
N PRO A 598 -19.20 0.35 -1.59
CA PRO A 598 -19.44 1.16 -2.77
C PRO A 598 -19.78 0.28 -3.97
N ASP A 599 -20.84 0.64 -4.69
CA ASP A 599 -21.23 -0.01 -5.94
C ASP A 599 -20.45 0.60 -7.11
N PRO A 600 -19.74 -0.20 -7.93
CA PRO A 600 -18.94 0.31 -9.04
C PRO A 600 -19.73 1.13 -10.05
N SER A 601 -20.96 0.73 -10.38
CA SER A 601 -21.81 1.42 -11.36
C SER A 601 -22.36 2.72 -10.79
N ALA A 602 -22.88 2.70 -9.57
CA ALA A 602 -23.39 3.91 -8.91
C ALA A 602 -22.27 4.94 -8.67
N SER A 603 -21.07 4.46 -8.29
CA SER A 603 -19.92 5.34 -8.06
C SER A 603 -19.40 5.96 -9.36
N LEU A 604 -19.33 5.22 -10.48
CA LEU A 604 -18.99 5.80 -11.80
C LEU A 604 -20.07 6.77 -12.26
N ARG A 605 -21.34 6.45 -12.04
CA ARG A 605 -22.45 7.34 -12.38
C ARG A 605 -22.35 8.67 -11.66
N SER A 606 -22.06 8.63 -10.37
CA SER A 606 -21.84 9.84 -9.58
C SER A 606 -20.55 10.56 -9.94
N LEU A 607 -19.50 9.89 -10.45
CA LEU A 607 -18.30 10.56 -10.96
C LEU A 607 -18.58 11.32 -12.26
N LEU A 608 -19.41 10.76 -13.14
CA LEU A 608 -19.66 11.28 -14.49
C LEU A 608 -20.81 12.29 -14.56
N ASP A 609 -21.65 12.40 -13.54
CA ASP A 609 -22.74 13.39 -13.45
C ASP A 609 -22.39 14.51 -12.47
N ARG A 610 -22.34 15.75 -12.95
CA ARG A 610 -21.89 16.89 -12.12
C ARG A 610 -22.75 17.13 -10.88
N ASN A 611 -24.05 16.87 -10.95
CA ASN A 611 -24.98 17.14 -9.85
C ASN A 611 -24.91 16.03 -8.80
N LEU A 612 -24.77 14.78 -9.24
CA LEU A 612 -24.53 13.66 -8.33
C LEU A 612 -23.15 13.77 -7.68
N HIS A 613 -22.12 14.10 -8.45
CA HIS A 613 -20.75 14.26 -7.94
C HIS A 613 -20.68 15.33 -6.86
N GLN A 614 -21.28 16.49 -7.11
CA GLN A 614 -21.34 17.59 -6.15
C GLN A 614 -21.96 17.16 -4.81
N GLN A 615 -23.01 16.32 -4.84
CA GLN A 615 -23.64 15.81 -3.61
C GLN A 615 -22.75 14.81 -2.87
N VAL A 616 -22.01 13.96 -3.59
CA VAL A 616 -21.02 13.03 -3.00
C VAL A 616 -19.89 13.81 -2.32
N VAL A 617 -19.32 14.81 -3.01
CA VAL A 617 -18.29 15.68 -2.44
C VAL A 617 -18.82 16.45 -1.23
N ALA A 618 -20.04 16.99 -1.30
CA ALA A 618 -20.67 17.69 -0.19
C ALA A 618 -20.88 16.78 1.03
N ALA A 619 -21.27 15.51 0.82
CA ALA A 619 -21.39 14.53 1.91
C ALA A 619 -20.03 14.29 2.60
N ASN A 620 -18.95 14.13 1.84
CA ASN A 620 -17.60 13.98 2.39
C ASN A 620 -17.12 15.25 3.11
N HIS A 621 -17.37 16.44 2.54
CA HIS A 621 -17.03 17.73 3.16
C HIS A 621 -17.75 17.98 4.48
N ALA A 622 -18.95 17.42 4.65
CA ALA A 622 -19.70 17.52 5.90
C ALA A 622 -19.10 16.69 7.04
N GLN A 623 -18.16 15.77 6.77
CA GLN A 623 -17.54 14.90 7.76
C GLN A 623 -16.16 15.46 8.19
N PRO A 624 -16.00 15.99 9.42
CA PRO A 624 -14.75 16.60 9.87
C PRO A 624 -13.52 15.70 9.80
N ASN A 625 -13.68 14.40 10.05
CA ASN A 625 -12.58 13.43 9.98
C ASN A 625 -12.00 13.36 8.55
N LEU A 626 -12.85 13.30 7.52
CA LEU A 626 -12.38 13.26 6.13
C LEU A 626 -11.65 14.57 5.75
N GLN A 627 -12.08 15.71 6.30
CA GLN A 627 -11.37 16.98 6.09
C GLN A 627 -10.00 16.99 6.77
N LYS A 628 -9.89 16.38 7.95
CA LYS A 628 -8.61 16.23 8.66
C LYS A 628 -7.62 15.34 7.90
N SER A 629 -8.12 14.29 7.24
CA SER A 629 -7.31 13.37 6.43
C SER A 629 -7.18 13.78 4.97
N ASN A 630 -7.63 14.99 4.58
CA ASN A 630 -7.55 15.45 3.20
C ASN A 630 -8.23 14.52 2.18
N VAL A 631 -9.40 13.97 2.51
CA VAL A 631 -10.20 13.11 1.64
C VAL A 631 -11.53 13.79 1.34
N ASP A 632 -11.87 13.93 0.05
CA ASP A 632 -13.13 14.54 -0.35
C ASP A 632 -13.75 14.05 -1.66
N GLY A 633 -13.00 13.36 -2.51
CA GLY A 633 -13.49 12.89 -3.81
C GLY A 633 -13.68 13.98 -4.84
N SER A 634 -13.09 15.16 -4.65
CA SER A 634 -13.14 16.27 -5.61
C SER A 634 -12.28 16.02 -6.85
N GLY A 635 -12.51 16.81 -7.91
CA GLY A 635 -11.75 16.78 -9.14
C GLY A 635 -12.34 15.87 -10.21
N HIS A 636 -11.58 15.66 -11.30
CA HIS A 636 -12.04 14.92 -12.47
C HIS A 636 -13.36 15.48 -13.03
N ASN A 637 -13.38 16.80 -13.27
CA ASN A 637 -14.57 17.54 -13.71
C ASN A 637 -14.87 17.36 -15.21
N TYR A 638 -14.98 16.10 -15.66
CA TYR A 638 -15.29 15.69 -17.03
C TYR A 638 -16.61 14.94 -17.02
N TRP A 639 -17.63 15.52 -17.64
CA TRP A 639 -19.02 15.14 -17.41
C TRP A 639 -19.63 14.41 -18.60
N VAL A 640 -20.38 13.35 -18.32
CA VAL A 640 -21.26 12.65 -19.25
C VAL A 640 -22.67 12.73 -18.67
N ASP A 641 -23.26 13.91 -18.79
CA ASP A 641 -24.60 14.24 -18.28
C ASP A 641 -25.40 15.07 -19.30
N LYS A 642 -26.66 15.38 -18.95
CA LYS A 642 -27.57 16.15 -19.80
C LYS A 642 -27.04 17.54 -20.15
N GLN A 643 -26.34 18.20 -19.22
CA GLN A 643 -25.78 19.53 -19.45
C GLN A 643 -24.56 19.47 -20.39
N ALA A 644 -23.86 18.33 -20.46
CA ALA A 644 -22.83 18.04 -21.44
C ALA A 644 -23.38 17.48 -22.77
N GLY A 645 -24.70 17.36 -22.92
CA GLY A 645 -25.35 16.90 -24.15
C GLY A 645 -25.47 15.39 -24.30
N PHE A 646 -25.34 14.64 -23.20
CA PHE A 646 -25.52 13.18 -23.16
C PHE A 646 -26.84 12.80 -22.50
N THR A 647 -27.45 11.72 -22.97
CA THR A 647 -28.66 11.15 -22.36
C THR A 647 -28.31 10.23 -21.20
N THR A 648 -29.29 9.92 -20.36
CA THR A 648 -29.15 8.91 -19.30
C THR A 648 -28.79 7.53 -19.86
N GLN A 649 -29.28 7.20 -21.06
CA GLN A 649 -28.89 5.95 -21.74
C GLN A 649 -27.44 5.99 -22.20
N ASP A 650 -26.97 7.12 -22.73
CA ASP A 650 -25.55 7.27 -23.12
C ASP A 650 -24.64 7.01 -21.91
N GLN A 651 -24.96 7.61 -20.77
CA GLN A 651 -24.20 7.40 -19.54
C GLN A 651 -24.23 5.94 -19.08
N SER A 652 -25.38 5.26 -19.16
CA SER A 652 -25.50 3.83 -18.82
C SER A 652 -24.66 2.94 -19.75
N ASP A 653 -24.72 3.18 -21.07
CA ASP A 653 -23.94 2.43 -22.06
C ASP A 653 -22.42 2.66 -21.84
N LEU A 654 -22.01 3.89 -21.51
CA LEU A 654 -20.62 4.21 -21.16
C LEU A 654 -20.18 3.46 -19.90
N ILE A 655 -20.98 3.46 -18.83
CA ILE A 655 -20.63 2.76 -17.59
C ILE A 655 -20.53 1.25 -17.82
N GLU A 656 -21.45 0.67 -18.60
CA GLU A 656 -21.39 -0.75 -18.96
C GLU A 656 -20.10 -1.07 -19.75
N PHE A 657 -19.69 -0.18 -20.66
CA PHE A 657 -18.40 -0.28 -21.34
C PHE A 657 -17.20 -0.16 -20.39
N LEU A 658 -17.20 0.81 -19.47
CA LEU A 658 -16.11 1.01 -18.52
C LEU A 658 -15.94 -0.19 -17.57
N LEU A 659 -17.04 -0.77 -17.10
CA LEU A 659 -17.01 -1.91 -16.19
C LEU A 659 -16.58 -3.21 -16.86
N SER A 660 -16.77 -3.34 -18.18
CA SER A 660 -16.36 -4.52 -18.95
C SER A 660 -14.89 -4.53 -19.36
N LEU A 661 -14.14 -3.45 -19.11
CA LEU A 661 -12.74 -3.35 -19.50
C LEU A 661 -11.84 -4.34 -18.72
N ASP A 662 -11.17 -5.21 -19.48
CA ASP A 662 -10.20 -6.18 -19.00
C ASP A 662 -8.93 -6.23 -19.89
N ASP A 663 -8.09 -7.24 -19.68
CA ASP A 663 -6.87 -7.46 -20.46
C ASP A 663 -7.11 -7.96 -21.88
N ASN A 664 -8.34 -8.01 -22.39
CA ASN A 664 -8.71 -8.28 -23.78
C ASN A 664 -10.16 -7.84 -24.08
N PRO A 665 -10.41 -6.52 -24.07
CA PRO A 665 -11.76 -6.01 -24.11
C PRO A 665 -12.43 -6.40 -25.42
N GLU A 666 -13.67 -6.87 -25.33
CA GLU A 666 -14.44 -7.32 -26.50
C GLU A 666 -14.64 -6.20 -27.54
N ILE A 667 -14.70 -4.96 -27.07
CA ILE A 667 -14.86 -3.75 -27.86
C ILE A 667 -13.74 -2.76 -27.51
N LEU A 668 -13.14 -2.16 -28.54
CA LEU A 668 -12.21 -1.05 -28.40
C LEU A 668 -12.83 0.24 -28.93
N PRO A 669 -12.57 1.40 -28.30
CA PRO A 669 -13.01 2.68 -28.84
C PRO A 669 -12.25 2.98 -30.14
N THR A 670 -12.95 3.56 -31.11
CA THR A 670 -12.32 3.98 -32.37
C THR A 670 -11.51 5.25 -32.13
N GLN A 671 -10.19 5.19 -32.31
CA GLN A 671 -9.35 6.39 -32.38
C GLN A 671 -9.63 7.09 -33.72
N SER A 672 -10.29 8.25 -33.68
CA SER A 672 -10.32 9.14 -34.83
C SER A 672 -8.92 9.76 -34.96
N PHE A 673 -8.16 9.33 -35.96
CA PHE A 673 -6.85 9.92 -36.31
C PHE A 673 -6.99 11.32 -36.90
#